data_AF-A0A7U9THZ1-F1
#
_entry.id   AF-A0A7U9THZ1-F1
#
_cell.length_a   1.000
_cell.length_b   1.000
_cell.length_c   1.000
_cell.angle_alpha   90.00
_cell.angle_beta   90.00
_cell.angle_gamma   90.00
#
_symmetry.space_group_name_H-M   'P 1'
#
loop_
_entity.id
_entity.type
_entity.pdbx_description
1 polymer ?
#
loop_
_entity_poly.entity_id
_entity_poly.type
_entity_poly.pdbx_seq_one_letter_code
_entity_poly.pdbx_strand_id
1 'polypeptide(L)'
;MANKIIPILLEEKVKRYAYLIYRESGSILIDPGSKHHAPLLIAALKSHIKISNLSYIILQSNDYLNLSSLDDLNKAGFKGRVIANESGVPYLNDMLDNNLSSIASLDYQLKLSDQLTLDFIPIPFLPFPECFMTVFKEEGILFSAHLFSQTDCIDGNLEELIMSINHFHEMILPSVEFVRQSIKKLKKYNLIQIYPRLGCFLKRTMIPDIYAKVLAYDFYNSNQVIEYKINKNVSYNYETIINHMLKRLETKYHRSDILDVFKDSDIHLELYPHIEIESTILKEYKLWNGFFDTIYQKRGFEWLTILEPIVKKYHNTYNIKLPTIYKTSFVEQETKIADLNLETTHLKEKVLELSSKISQTTDKLLRCEITDLYNQKFMIGHLLNNLDKPLEENHVRGLMLVHIDNLLSINKKYGTHKGNETLRNLVHLMNSIKTEDTMLFKQTGPGIFVYKHDIAEKDLIAFALNLSKKVKKSDLFIEDITVSISIITTEELNMKYPLDERVNQFIELSQMRLERAKLKGKGQILDMNTDEDTYIEGIILLVDEDETYQNLMVKIFDRIHYKLIIASDIYEAYEQLERHNVDVIISEINLSKLDGFQLKQKINESLTFKNIPFIIVSHLKNLDVVNRCNLLDIDLILQKPIIPDELIGHIKRIRDKKVKI
;
A
#
# COMPACT_ATOMS: atom_id res chain seq x y z
N MET A 1 -42.40 -48.11 -10.94
CA MET A 1 -41.42 -47.12 -11.44
C MET A 1 -40.63 -46.64 -10.25
N ALA A 2 -39.30 -46.76 -10.25
CA ALA A 2 -38.47 -46.40 -9.10
C ALA A 2 -38.74 -44.95 -8.65
N ASN A 3 -38.79 -44.71 -7.33
CA ASN A 3 -38.95 -43.38 -6.74
C ASN A 3 -37.91 -42.43 -7.32
N LYS A 4 -38.33 -41.53 -8.22
CA LYS A 4 -37.44 -40.64 -8.97
C LYS A 4 -37.91 -39.20 -8.87
N ILE A 5 -36.97 -38.28 -8.66
CA ILE A 5 -37.17 -36.85 -8.77
C ILE A 5 -36.53 -36.41 -10.09
N ILE A 6 -37.30 -35.73 -10.92
CA ILE A 6 -36.90 -35.24 -12.23
C ILE A 6 -37.02 -33.71 -12.20
N PRO A 7 -35.88 -32.99 -12.11
CA PRO A 7 -35.88 -31.55 -12.30
C PRO A 7 -36.08 -31.23 -13.78
N ILE A 8 -37.11 -30.45 -14.10
CA ILE A 8 -37.42 -29.96 -15.43
C ILE A 8 -36.93 -28.51 -15.50
N LEU A 9 -35.91 -28.25 -16.30
CA LEU A 9 -35.34 -26.92 -16.48
C LEU A 9 -36.28 -26.05 -17.32
N LEU A 10 -36.80 -24.98 -16.73
CA LEU A 10 -37.75 -24.06 -17.36
C LEU A 10 -37.06 -22.84 -18.00
N GLU A 11 -35.99 -22.35 -17.38
CA GLU A 11 -35.25 -21.18 -17.84
C GLU A 11 -33.76 -21.35 -17.55
N GLU A 12 -32.93 -21.34 -18.60
CA GLU A 12 -31.48 -21.58 -18.50
C GLU A 12 -30.75 -20.48 -17.73
N LYS A 13 -31.08 -19.20 -18.01
CA LYS A 13 -30.31 -18.05 -17.52
C LYS A 13 -30.21 -18.01 -15.99
N VAL A 14 -31.33 -18.26 -15.32
CA VAL A 14 -31.43 -18.28 -13.85
C VAL A 14 -31.48 -19.69 -13.28
N LYS A 15 -31.37 -20.72 -14.15
CA LYS A 15 -31.60 -22.13 -13.84
C LYS A 15 -32.84 -22.35 -12.97
N ARG A 16 -33.99 -22.01 -13.52
CA ARG A 16 -35.29 -22.22 -12.88
C ARG A 16 -35.80 -23.63 -13.16
N TYR A 17 -36.26 -24.35 -12.13
CA TYR A 17 -36.77 -25.71 -12.28
C TYR A 17 -38.22 -25.85 -11.81
N ALA A 18 -38.96 -26.74 -12.48
CA ALA A 18 -40.12 -27.42 -11.91
C ALA A 18 -39.71 -28.84 -11.53
N TYR A 19 -40.29 -29.41 -10.47
CA TYR A 19 -39.88 -30.73 -9.99
C TYR A 19 -40.98 -31.76 -10.17
N LEU A 20 -40.74 -32.75 -11.03
CA LEU A 20 -41.64 -33.87 -11.24
C LEU A 20 -41.17 -35.07 -10.41
N ILE A 21 -42.05 -35.59 -9.58
CA ILE A 21 -41.73 -36.64 -8.60
C ILE A 21 -42.64 -37.84 -8.89
N TYR A 22 -42.01 -39.00 -9.11
CA TYR A 22 -42.70 -40.27 -9.28
C TYR A 22 -42.68 -41.08 -8.00
N ARG A 23 -43.85 -41.46 -7.50
CA ARG A 23 -44.02 -42.43 -6.42
C ARG A 23 -45.07 -43.45 -6.82
N GLU A 24 -45.05 -44.62 -6.19
CA GLU A 24 -46.07 -45.67 -6.43
C GLU A 24 -47.48 -45.19 -6.06
N SER A 25 -47.57 -44.29 -5.08
CA SER A 25 -48.80 -43.67 -4.58
C SER A 25 -49.31 -42.50 -5.41
N GLY A 26 -48.57 -42.05 -6.43
CA GLY A 26 -48.97 -40.93 -7.25
C GLY A 26 -47.79 -40.09 -7.74
N SER A 27 -48.06 -39.25 -8.75
CA SER A 27 -47.06 -38.33 -9.30
C SER A 27 -47.34 -36.90 -8.85
N ILE A 28 -46.28 -36.17 -8.51
CA ILE A 28 -46.36 -34.82 -7.94
C ILE A 28 -45.56 -33.87 -8.81
N LEU A 29 -46.11 -32.70 -9.07
CA LEU A 29 -45.40 -31.60 -9.71
C LEU A 29 -45.28 -30.44 -8.72
N ILE A 30 -44.07 -29.93 -8.49
CA ILE A 30 -43.82 -28.76 -7.64
C ILE A 30 -43.41 -27.58 -8.51
N ASP A 31 -44.03 -26.43 -8.25
CA ASP A 31 -43.74 -25.11 -8.85
C ASP A 31 -43.62 -25.15 -10.38
N PRO A 32 -44.76 -25.32 -11.10
CA PRO A 32 -44.77 -25.50 -12.57
C PRO A 32 -44.28 -24.26 -13.37
N GLY A 33 -44.06 -23.13 -12.71
CA GLY A 33 -43.62 -21.91 -13.39
C GLY A 33 -44.75 -21.21 -14.15
N SER A 34 -44.35 -20.24 -14.97
CA SER A 34 -45.30 -19.25 -15.52
C SER A 34 -45.89 -19.71 -16.85
N LYS A 35 -46.89 -19.00 -17.34
CA LYS A 35 -47.50 -19.23 -18.67
C LYS A 35 -46.47 -19.30 -19.79
N HIS A 36 -45.40 -18.50 -19.74
CA HIS A 36 -44.32 -18.54 -20.73
C HIS A 36 -43.56 -19.87 -20.74
N HIS A 37 -43.48 -20.54 -19.59
CA HIS A 37 -42.80 -21.83 -19.44
C HIS A 37 -43.72 -23.02 -19.76
N ALA A 38 -45.04 -22.83 -19.78
CA ALA A 38 -46.02 -23.90 -19.91
C ALA A 38 -45.81 -24.81 -21.13
N PRO A 39 -45.49 -24.32 -22.35
CA PRO A 39 -45.26 -25.20 -23.51
C PRO A 39 -44.10 -26.16 -23.30
N LEU A 40 -42.98 -25.67 -22.74
CA LEU A 40 -41.79 -26.47 -22.46
C LEU A 40 -42.05 -27.47 -21.34
N LEU A 41 -42.70 -27.03 -20.26
CA LEU A 41 -43.10 -27.90 -19.16
C LEU A 41 -44.00 -29.04 -19.65
N ILE A 42 -45.05 -28.73 -20.42
CA ILE A 42 -46.01 -29.72 -20.93
C ILE A 42 -45.31 -30.73 -21.84
N ALA A 43 -44.38 -30.29 -22.69
CA ALA A 43 -43.59 -31.19 -23.53
C ALA A 43 -42.72 -32.14 -22.67
N ALA A 44 -42.02 -31.61 -21.67
CA ALA A 44 -41.20 -32.42 -20.76
C ALA A 44 -42.06 -33.38 -19.93
N LEU A 45 -43.21 -32.95 -19.41
CA LEU A 45 -44.15 -33.81 -18.69
C LEU A 45 -44.62 -34.96 -19.58
N LYS A 46 -45.05 -34.69 -20.82
CA LYS A 46 -45.52 -35.72 -21.77
C LYS A 46 -44.45 -36.77 -22.09
N SER A 47 -43.17 -36.42 -22.04
CA SER A 47 -42.09 -37.40 -22.23
C SER A 47 -41.89 -38.37 -21.05
N HIS A 48 -42.47 -38.06 -19.88
CA HIS A 48 -42.29 -38.88 -18.68
C HIS A 48 -43.62 -39.48 -18.15
N ILE A 49 -44.75 -38.78 -18.30
CA ILE A 49 -46.07 -39.21 -17.81
C ILE A 49 -47.21 -38.65 -18.66
N LYS A 50 -48.34 -39.37 -18.67
CA LYS A 50 -49.63 -38.77 -19.06
C LYS A 50 -50.05 -37.74 -18.02
N ILE A 51 -50.25 -36.49 -18.42
CA ILE A 51 -50.58 -35.37 -17.51
C ILE A 51 -51.83 -35.67 -16.65
N SER A 52 -52.78 -36.45 -17.17
CA SER A 52 -53.95 -36.94 -16.42
C SER A 52 -53.64 -37.80 -15.20
N ASN A 53 -52.44 -38.37 -15.11
CA ASN A 53 -51.98 -39.22 -14.01
C ASN A 53 -51.24 -38.42 -12.92
N LEU A 54 -51.02 -37.11 -13.10
CA LEU A 54 -50.51 -36.26 -12.04
C LEU A 54 -51.57 -36.18 -10.93
N SER A 55 -51.20 -36.68 -9.76
CA SER A 55 -52.07 -36.74 -8.59
C SER A 55 -52.13 -35.39 -7.90
N TYR A 56 -50.98 -34.71 -7.80
CA TYR A 56 -50.86 -33.44 -7.08
C TYR A 56 -50.02 -32.42 -7.84
N ILE A 57 -50.43 -31.15 -7.79
CA ILE A 57 -49.57 -30.00 -8.08
C ILE A 57 -49.40 -29.23 -6.77
N ILE A 58 -48.15 -29.01 -6.35
CA ILE A 58 -47.83 -28.24 -5.15
C ILE A 58 -47.30 -26.88 -5.58
N LEU A 59 -47.92 -25.82 -5.06
CA LEU A 59 -47.57 -24.43 -5.33
C LEU A 59 -46.98 -23.84 -4.06
N GLN A 60 -45.65 -23.79 -3.97
CA GLN A 60 -44.93 -23.30 -2.79
C GLN A 60 -45.04 -21.78 -2.62
N SER A 61 -45.49 -21.08 -3.65
CA SER A 61 -45.81 -19.65 -3.67
C SER A 61 -46.92 -19.37 -4.67
N ASN A 62 -47.78 -18.38 -4.35
CA ASN A 62 -48.93 -18.02 -5.18
C ASN A 62 -48.64 -16.82 -6.08
N ASP A 63 -47.37 -16.57 -6.40
CA ASP A 63 -47.00 -15.50 -7.30
C ASP A 63 -47.46 -15.81 -8.74
N TYR A 64 -47.68 -14.76 -9.53
CA TYR A 64 -48.15 -14.88 -10.91
C TYR A 64 -47.26 -15.81 -11.76
N LEU A 65 -45.96 -15.90 -11.47
CA LEU A 65 -45.04 -16.76 -12.19
C LEU A 65 -45.21 -18.25 -11.84
N ASN A 66 -46.03 -18.64 -10.88
CA ASN A 66 -46.36 -20.06 -10.62
C ASN A 66 -47.81 -20.38 -10.98
N LEU A 67 -48.73 -19.44 -10.79
CA LEU A 67 -50.16 -19.68 -11.04
C LEU A 67 -50.53 -19.71 -12.52
N SER A 68 -49.83 -18.92 -13.34
CA SER A 68 -50.26 -18.64 -14.71
C SER A 68 -50.16 -19.84 -15.67
N SER A 69 -49.46 -20.92 -15.31
CA SER A 69 -49.38 -22.15 -16.12
C SER A 69 -50.46 -23.19 -15.81
N LEU A 70 -51.24 -23.00 -14.73
CA LEU A 70 -52.24 -24.00 -14.30
C LEU A 70 -53.35 -24.20 -15.32
N ASP A 71 -53.83 -23.13 -15.95
CA ASP A 71 -54.84 -23.19 -17.02
C ASP A 71 -54.34 -24.02 -18.22
N ASP A 72 -53.07 -23.86 -18.60
CA ASP A 72 -52.46 -24.63 -19.69
C ASP A 72 -52.28 -26.11 -19.30
N LEU A 73 -51.95 -26.42 -18.04
CA LEU A 73 -51.89 -27.80 -17.53
C LEU A 73 -53.27 -28.47 -17.47
N ASN A 74 -54.31 -27.72 -17.07
CA ASN A 74 -55.69 -28.19 -17.10
C ASN A 74 -56.12 -28.52 -18.53
N LYS A 75 -55.85 -27.63 -19.50
CA LYS A 75 -56.09 -27.87 -20.93
C LYS A 75 -55.30 -29.05 -21.48
N ALA A 76 -54.09 -29.28 -20.94
CA ALA A 76 -53.27 -30.43 -21.29
C ALA A 76 -53.74 -31.76 -20.63
N GLY A 77 -54.79 -31.72 -19.81
CA GLY A 77 -55.48 -32.89 -19.26
C GLY A 77 -55.23 -33.15 -17.79
N PHE A 78 -54.69 -32.20 -17.02
CA PHE A 78 -54.54 -32.34 -15.56
C PHE A 78 -55.92 -32.40 -14.89
N LYS A 79 -56.09 -33.37 -13.97
CA LYS A 79 -57.32 -33.58 -13.19
C LYS A 79 -57.04 -33.87 -11.71
N GLY A 80 -55.79 -33.75 -11.28
CA GLY A 80 -55.38 -33.98 -9.91
C GLY A 80 -55.76 -32.83 -8.99
N ARG A 81 -55.22 -32.87 -7.77
CA ARG A 81 -55.45 -31.86 -6.73
C ARG A 81 -54.31 -30.85 -6.68
N VAL A 82 -54.65 -29.57 -6.61
CA VAL A 82 -53.68 -28.50 -6.35
C VAL A 82 -53.57 -28.29 -4.85
N ILE A 83 -52.35 -28.19 -4.33
CA ILE A 83 -52.05 -27.90 -2.93
C ILE A 83 -51.33 -26.56 -2.86
N ALA A 84 -51.89 -25.63 -2.09
CA ALA A 84 -51.36 -24.28 -1.90
C ALA A 84 -51.53 -23.85 -0.43
N ASN A 85 -51.04 -22.66 -0.09
CA ASN A 85 -51.30 -22.05 1.21
C ASN A 85 -52.76 -21.54 1.28
N GLU A 86 -53.38 -21.62 2.46
CA GLU A 86 -54.75 -21.15 2.73
C GLU A 86 -55.01 -19.70 2.30
N SER A 87 -54.01 -18.83 2.41
CA SER A 87 -54.11 -17.42 2.00
C SER A 87 -54.28 -17.23 0.48
N GLY A 88 -53.84 -18.18 -0.34
CA GLY A 88 -54.03 -18.14 -1.80
C GLY A 88 -55.33 -18.77 -2.28
N VAL A 89 -55.97 -19.59 -1.44
CA VAL A 89 -57.16 -20.37 -1.81
C VAL A 89 -58.29 -19.50 -2.39
N PRO A 90 -58.64 -18.34 -1.80
CA PRO A 90 -59.73 -17.51 -2.33
C PRO A 90 -59.51 -17.06 -3.78
N TYR A 91 -58.27 -16.79 -4.18
CA TYR A 91 -57.94 -16.33 -5.53
C TYR A 91 -57.86 -17.47 -6.55
N LEU A 92 -57.57 -18.69 -6.07
CA LEU A 92 -57.38 -19.87 -6.92
C LEU A 92 -58.68 -20.63 -7.15
N ASN A 93 -59.64 -20.51 -6.24
CA ASN A 93 -60.89 -21.26 -6.31
C ASN A 93 -61.74 -20.90 -7.54
N ASP A 94 -61.66 -19.65 -8.01
CA ASP A 94 -62.35 -19.21 -9.24
C ASP A 94 -61.65 -19.70 -10.53
N MET A 95 -60.38 -20.09 -10.44
CA MET A 95 -59.56 -20.54 -11.59
C MET A 95 -59.48 -22.06 -11.71
N LEU A 96 -59.79 -22.78 -10.64
CA LEU A 96 -59.63 -24.23 -10.54
C LEU A 96 -60.95 -24.82 -10.06
N ASP A 97 -61.60 -25.67 -10.88
CA ASP A 97 -62.90 -26.31 -10.63
C ASP A 97 -62.92 -27.19 -9.36
N ASN A 98 -62.80 -26.59 -8.17
CA ASN A 98 -62.88 -27.19 -6.83
C ASN A 98 -61.84 -28.27 -6.45
N ASN A 99 -60.80 -28.49 -7.25
CA ASN A 99 -59.71 -29.44 -6.96
C ASN A 99 -58.54 -28.79 -6.19
N LEU A 100 -58.84 -28.06 -5.12
CA LEU A 100 -57.85 -27.30 -4.33
C LEU A 100 -57.87 -27.74 -2.87
N SER A 101 -56.70 -27.83 -2.24
CA SER A 101 -56.57 -28.04 -0.80
C SER A 101 -55.51 -27.12 -0.22
N SER A 102 -55.79 -26.57 0.96
CA SER A 102 -54.79 -25.79 1.69
C SER A 102 -53.86 -26.72 2.48
N ILE A 103 -52.62 -26.31 2.68
CA ILE A 103 -51.71 -27.01 3.61
C ILE A 103 -52.31 -27.10 5.02
N ALA A 104 -53.04 -26.07 5.47
CA ALA A 104 -53.75 -26.09 6.75
C ALA A 104 -54.85 -27.16 6.81
N SER A 105 -55.62 -27.37 5.73
CA SER A 105 -56.64 -28.42 5.65
C SER A 105 -56.08 -29.84 5.66
N LEU A 106 -54.78 -29.96 5.41
CA LEU A 106 -54.02 -31.22 5.44
C LEU A 106 -53.20 -31.36 6.73
N ASP A 107 -53.44 -30.53 7.76
CA ASP A 107 -52.64 -30.49 8.98
C ASP A 107 -51.13 -30.36 8.70
N TYR A 108 -50.79 -29.61 7.65
CA TYR A 108 -49.43 -29.40 7.15
C TYR A 108 -48.69 -30.67 6.74
N GLN A 109 -49.40 -31.77 6.46
CA GLN A 109 -48.80 -33.03 6.03
C GLN A 109 -49.61 -33.72 4.93
N LEU A 110 -48.93 -34.21 3.89
CA LEU A 110 -49.53 -35.09 2.89
C LEU A 110 -48.94 -36.49 3.01
N LYS A 111 -49.74 -37.44 3.51
CA LYS A 111 -49.38 -38.85 3.51
C LYS A 111 -49.60 -39.43 2.12
N LEU A 112 -48.52 -39.87 1.49
CA LEU A 112 -48.58 -40.53 0.18
C LEU A 112 -48.70 -42.05 0.33
N SER A 113 -48.01 -42.63 1.30
CA SER A 113 -48.12 -44.04 1.68
C SER A 113 -47.76 -44.20 3.15
N ASP A 114 -47.88 -45.43 3.70
CA ASP A 114 -47.52 -45.73 5.10
C ASP A 114 -46.06 -45.39 5.46
N GLN A 115 -45.19 -45.25 4.45
CA GLN A 115 -43.76 -45.01 4.62
C GLN A 115 -43.28 -43.65 4.08
N LEU A 116 -44.17 -42.83 3.50
CA LEU A 116 -43.77 -41.60 2.83
C LEU A 116 -44.72 -40.44 3.14
N THR A 117 -44.18 -39.44 3.81
CA THR A 117 -44.92 -38.23 4.21
C THR A 117 -44.22 -36.98 3.69
N LEU A 118 -45.00 -36.07 3.12
CA LEU A 118 -44.55 -34.72 2.80
C LEU A 118 -44.97 -33.79 3.93
N ASP A 119 -44.00 -33.15 4.56
CA ASP A 119 -44.24 -32.06 5.49
C ASP A 119 -44.27 -30.73 4.72
N PHE A 120 -45.27 -29.91 4.99
CA PHE A 120 -45.36 -28.52 4.54
C PHE A 120 -44.89 -27.60 5.65
N ILE A 121 -43.89 -26.77 5.39
CA ILE A 121 -43.30 -25.88 6.39
C ILE A 121 -43.58 -24.44 5.97
N PRO A 122 -44.53 -23.74 6.61
CA PRO A 122 -44.77 -22.33 6.35
C PRO A 122 -43.51 -21.50 6.60
N ILE A 123 -43.14 -20.74 5.58
CA ILE A 123 -42.05 -19.74 5.58
C ILE A 123 -42.64 -18.38 5.19
N PRO A 124 -43.58 -17.86 6.00
CA PRO A 124 -44.27 -16.63 5.67
C PRO A 124 -43.23 -15.52 5.50
N PHE A 125 -43.48 -14.69 4.50
CA PHE A 125 -42.61 -13.59 4.11
C PHE A 125 -41.27 -14.03 3.53
N LEU A 126 -41.08 -15.25 3.02
CA LEU A 126 -39.85 -15.61 2.29
C LEU A 126 -40.11 -15.90 0.79
N PRO A 127 -40.37 -14.87 -0.04
CA PRO A 127 -40.57 -13.46 0.30
C PRO A 127 -42.05 -13.09 0.54
N PHE A 128 -42.98 -13.97 0.17
CA PHE A 128 -44.41 -13.68 0.23
C PHE A 128 -45.07 -14.33 1.46
N PRO A 129 -46.14 -13.73 2.03
CA PRO A 129 -46.83 -14.26 3.22
C PRO A 129 -47.27 -15.72 3.09
N GLU A 130 -47.63 -16.14 1.88
CA GLU A 130 -48.16 -17.46 1.57
C GLU A 130 -47.09 -18.55 1.38
N CYS A 131 -45.81 -18.19 1.38
CA CYS A 131 -44.75 -19.13 1.00
C CYS A 131 -44.63 -20.29 1.99
N PHE A 132 -44.39 -21.50 1.47
CA PHE A 132 -44.04 -22.67 2.28
C PHE A 132 -43.01 -23.57 1.56
N MET A 133 -42.28 -24.36 2.33
CA MET A 133 -41.37 -25.38 1.81
C MET A 133 -42.02 -26.76 1.89
N THR A 134 -41.49 -27.70 1.11
CA THR A 134 -41.97 -29.09 1.08
C THR A 134 -40.81 -30.02 1.39
N VAL A 135 -40.98 -30.89 2.39
CA VAL A 135 -39.94 -31.82 2.83
C VAL A 135 -40.43 -33.25 2.73
N PHE A 136 -39.69 -34.09 2.00
CA PHE A 136 -39.82 -35.54 2.09
C PHE A 136 -39.05 -36.01 3.31
N LYS A 137 -39.76 -36.19 4.43
CA LYS A 137 -39.17 -36.37 5.75
C LYS A 137 -38.27 -37.61 5.81
N GLU A 138 -38.74 -38.73 5.28
CA GLU A 138 -38.04 -40.01 5.33
C GLU A 138 -36.83 -40.07 4.37
N GLU A 139 -36.85 -39.28 3.29
CA GLU A 139 -35.79 -39.24 2.27
C GLU A 139 -34.77 -38.11 2.52
N GLY A 140 -35.07 -37.17 3.43
CA GLY A 140 -34.22 -36.02 3.69
C GLY A 140 -34.13 -35.04 2.51
N ILE A 141 -35.19 -34.92 1.72
CA ILE A 141 -35.21 -34.05 0.53
C ILE A 141 -36.05 -32.81 0.81
N LEU A 142 -35.46 -31.63 0.60
CA LEU A 142 -36.13 -30.34 0.77
C LEU A 142 -36.30 -29.66 -0.58
N PHE A 143 -37.54 -29.24 -0.88
CA PHE A 143 -37.84 -28.23 -1.89
C PHE A 143 -38.02 -26.90 -1.17
N SER A 144 -37.03 -26.01 -1.29
CA SER A 144 -36.88 -24.86 -0.39
C SER A 144 -37.57 -23.59 -0.87
N ALA A 145 -38.36 -23.65 -1.95
CA ALA A 145 -38.92 -22.49 -2.61
C ALA A 145 -37.83 -21.42 -2.86
N HIS A 146 -38.07 -20.17 -2.44
CA HIS A 146 -37.11 -19.07 -2.57
C HIS A 146 -35.91 -19.18 -1.62
N LEU A 147 -36.03 -19.93 -0.53
CA LEU A 147 -34.92 -20.10 0.41
C LEU A 147 -33.79 -20.88 -0.28
N PHE A 148 -32.55 -20.43 -0.09
CA PHE A 148 -31.34 -20.95 -0.75
C PHE A 148 -31.30 -20.83 -2.29
N SER A 149 -32.23 -20.08 -2.88
CA SER A 149 -32.12 -19.70 -4.29
C SER A 149 -30.90 -18.82 -4.53
N GLN A 150 -30.39 -18.86 -5.76
CA GLN A 150 -29.13 -18.25 -6.17
C GLN A 150 -29.38 -17.21 -7.26
N THR A 151 -28.50 -16.21 -7.34
CA THR A 151 -28.50 -15.26 -8.47
C THR A 151 -27.81 -15.87 -9.69
N ASP A 152 -26.68 -16.54 -9.46
CA ASP A 152 -25.95 -17.33 -10.44
C ASP A 152 -25.77 -18.78 -9.95
N CYS A 153 -25.94 -19.77 -10.84
CA CYS A 153 -25.68 -21.18 -10.49
C CYS A 153 -24.19 -21.50 -10.64
N ILE A 154 -23.52 -21.60 -9.49
CA ILE A 154 -22.11 -21.90 -9.36
C ILE A 154 -21.95 -23.32 -8.79
N ASP A 155 -21.38 -24.23 -9.59
CA ASP A 155 -21.11 -25.61 -9.19
C ASP A 155 -19.61 -25.81 -8.92
N GLY A 156 -19.26 -26.56 -7.87
CA GLY A 156 -17.88 -26.89 -7.52
C GLY A 156 -17.13 -25.91 -6.61
N ASN A 157 -17.58 -24.66 -6.43
CA ASN A 157 -17.01 -23.70 -5.48
C ASN A 157 -18.01 -23.30 -4.39
N LEU A 158 -17.76 -23.72 -3.14
CA LEU A 158 -18.66 -23.48 -2.00
C LEU A 158 -18.72 -22.00 -1.60
N GLU A 159 -17.62 -21.26 -1.67
CA GLU A 159 -17.60 -19.85 -1.23
C GLU A 159 -18.40 -18.97 -2.20
N GLU A 160 -18.17 -19.12 -3.50
CA GLU A 160 -18.90 -18.41 -4.54
C GLU A 160 -20.39 -18.76 -4.53
N LEU A 161 -20.73 -20.04 -4.32
CA LEU A 161 -22.12 -20.48 -4.15
C LEU A 161 -22.80 -19.76 -2.97
N ILE A 162 -22.12 -19.67 -1.82
CA ILE A 162 -22.64 -18.97 -0.64
C ILE A 162 -22.81 -17.47 -0.92
N MET A 163 -21.88 -16.84 -1.64
CA MET A 163 -22.03 -15.44 -2.06
C MET A 163 -23.25 -15.23 -2.95
N SER A 164 -23.47 -16.12 -3.92
CA SER A 164 -24.64 -16.08 -4.83
C SER A 164 -25.97 -16.24 -4.08
N ILE A 165 -26.00 -17.13 -3.06
CA ILE A 165 -27.16 -17.31 -2.17
C ILE A 165 -27.41 -16.04 -1.35
N ASN A 166 -26.38 -15.50 -0.70
CA ASN A 166 -26.52 -14.31 0.14
C ASN A 166 -27.00 -13.10 -0.66
N HIS A 167 -26.47 -12.93 -1.88
CA HIS A 167 -26.90 -11.87 -2.78
C HIS A 167 -28.37 -12.01 -3.18
N PHE A 168 -28.82 -13.23 -3.52
CA PHE A 168 -30.24 -13.48 -3.79
C PHE A 168 -31.12 -13.18 -2.57
N HIS A 169 -30.68 -13.61 -1.39
CA HIS A 169 -31.43 -13.42 -0.14
C HIS A 169 -31.61 -11.95 0.18
N GLU A 170 -30.55 -11.16 0.05
CA GLU A 170 -30.60 -9.72 0.26
C GLU A 170 -31.54 -9.00 -0.72
N MET A 171 -31.55 -9.42 -1.99
CA MET A 171 -32.40 -8.81 -3.01
C MET A 171 -33.88 -9.16 -2.85
N ILE A 172 -34.19 -10.39 -2.46
CA ILE A 172 -35.54 -10.95 -2.56
C ILE A 172 -36.23 -11.14 -1.21
N LEU A 173 -35.51 -11.53 -0.15
CA LEU A 173 -36.11 -11.91 1.14
C LEU A 173 -36.12 -10.73 2.13
N PRO A 174 -37.19 -10.51 2.93
CA PRO A 174 -37.40 -9.34 3.81
C PRO A 174 -36.30 -9.11 4.85
N SER A 175 -35.76 -10.17 5.47
CA SER A 175 -34.63 -10.07 6.38
C SER A 175 -34.07 -11.44 6.73
N VAL A 176 -32.85 -11.43 7.28
CA VAL A 176 -32.20 -12.63 7.81
C VAL A 176 -32.99 -13.25 8.97
N GLU A 177 -33.84 -12.50 9.69
CA GLU A 177 -34.58 -13.06 10.84
C GLU A 177 -35.61 -14.11 10.42
N PHE A 178 -36.32 -13.86 9.32
CA PHE A 178 -37.25 -14.84 8.75
C PHE A 178 -36.49 -16.08 8.24
N VAL A 179 -35.29 -15.88 7.70
CA VAL A 179 -34.40 -16.98 7.30
C VAL A 179 -33.94 -17.79 8.52
N ARG A 180 -33.54 -17.15 9.61
CA ARG A 180 -33.13 -17.81 10.87
C ARG A 180 -34.24 -18.69 11.43
N GLN A 181 -35.47 -18.18 11.49
CA GLN A 181 -36.63 -18.96 11.95
C GLN A 181 -36.90 -20.16 11.03
N SER A 182 -36.78 -19.97 9.72
CA SER A 182 -36.99 -21.03 8.73
C SER A 182 -35.93 -22.12 8.82
N ILE A 183 -34.65 -21.76 8.93
CA ILE A 183 -33.55 -22.70 9.12
C ILE A 183 -33.68 -23.43 10.46
N LYS A 184 -34.13 -22.76 11.53
CA LYS A 184 -34.40 -23.40 12.83
C LYS A 184 -35.44 -24.51 12.69
N LYS A 185 -36.52 -24.29 11.92
CA LYS A 185 -37.52 -25.33 11.62
C LYS A 185 -36.94 -26.49 10.80
N LEU A 186 -35.94 -26.23 9.95
CA LEU A 186 -35.28 -27.25 9.12
C LEU A 186 -34.31 -28.14 9.89
N LYS A 187 -33.70 -27.65 10.98
CA LYS A 187 -32.72 -28.41 11.78
C LYS A 187 -33.24 -29.73 12.36
N LYS A 188 -34.55 -29.92 12.47
CA LYS A 188 -35.15 -31.19 12.92
C LYS A 188 -35.16 -32.29 11.84
N TYR A 189 -34.83 -31.96 10.60
CA TYR A 189 -34.76 -32.90 9.48
C TYR A 189 -33.31 -33.23 9.14
N ASN A 190 -33.04 -34.51 8.88
CA ASN A 190 -31.73 -34.96 8.38
C ASN A 190 -31.68 -34.80 6.86
N LEU A 191 -31.45 -33.58 6.38
CA LEU A 191 -31.46 -33.27 4.96
C LEU A 191 -30.23 -33.85 4.23
N ILE A 192 -30.48 -34.50 3.10
CA ILE A 192 -29.50 -35.09 2.19
C ILE A 192 -29.35 -34.24 0.93
N GLN A 193 -30.42 -33.57 0.49
CA GLN A 193 -30.42 -32.74 -0.72
C GLN A 193 -31.44 -31.59 -0.60
N ILE A 194 -31.05 -30.39 -1.05
CA ILE A 194 -31.93 -29.23 -1.17
C ILE A 194 -32.09 -28.83 -2.64
N TYR A 195 -33.33 -28.67 -3.06
CA TYR A 195 -33.75 -28.23 -4.38
C TYR A 195 -34.35 -26.81 -4.27
N PRO A 196 -33.57 -25.75 -4.53
CA PRO A 196 -34.07 -24.38 -4.52
C PRO A 196 -34.85 -24.05 -5.79
N ARG A 197 -35.71 -23.04 -5.75
CA ARG A 197 -36.48 -22.60 -6.93
C ARG A 197 -35.56 -22.15 -8.09
N LEU A 198 -34.46 -21.47 -7.76
CA LEU A 198 -33.48 -20.97 -8.73
C LEU A 198 -32.07 -21.42 -8.33
N GLY A 199 -31.28 -21.86 -9.32
CA GLY A 199 -29.86 -22.16 -9.12
C GLY A 199 -29.51 -23.65 -9.02
N CYS A 200 -28.32 -23.94 -8.52
CA CYS A 200 -27.79 -25.30 -8.39
C CYS A 200 -28.39 -26.04 -7.18
N PHE A 201 -28.41 -27.38 -7.22
CA PHE A 201 -28.89 -28.20 -6.10
C PHE A 201 -27.82 -28.36 -5.00
N LEU A 202 -28.22 -28.31 -3.74
CA LEU A 202 -27.29 -28.36 -2.60
C LEU A 202 -27.21 -29.76 -2.02
N LYS A 203 -25.99 -30.29 -1.91
CA LYS A 203 -25.71 -31.65 -1.43
C LYS A 203 -25.49 -31.68 0.09
N ARG A 204 -25.72 -32.84 0.72
CA ARG A 204 -25.52 -33.05 2.17
C ARG A 204 -24.22 -32.47 2.73
N THR A 205 -23.12 -32.62 1.99
CA THR A 205 -21.78 -32.21 2.42
C THR A 205 -21.63 -30.70 2.61
N MET A 206 -22.42 -29.88 1.92
CA MET A 206 -22.32 -28.42 1.93
C MET A 206 -23.41 -27.74 2.78
N ILE A 207 -24.48 -28.46 3.16
CA ILE A 207 -25.60 -27.91 3.94
C ILE A 207 -25.15 -27.27 5.27
N PRO A 208 -24.27 -27.89 6.09
CA PRO A 208 -23.85 -27.30 7.36
C PRO A 208 -23.13 -25.95 7.19
N ASP A 209 -22.24 -25.84 6.21
CA ASP A 209 -21.48 -24.63 5.93
C ASP A 209 -22.37 -23.52 5.36
N ILE A 210 -23.27 -23.87 4.45
CA ILE A 210 -24.29 -22.95 3.93
C ILE A 210 -25.15 -22.41 5.07
N TYR A 211 -25.62 -23.28 5.97
CA TYR A 211 -26.40 -22.83 7.13
C TYR A 211 -25.60 -21.87 8.01
N ALA A 212 -24.36 -22.20 8.34
CA ALA A 212 -23.52 -21.36 9.18
C ALA A 212 -23.30 -19.97 8.56
N LYS A 213 -22.98 -19.91 7.26
CA LYS A 213 -22.66 -18.66 6.56
C LYS A 213 -23.89 -17.81 6.26
N VAL A 214 -25.00 -18.42 5.84
CA VAL A 214 -26.28 -17.70 5.60
C VAL A 214 -26.82 -17.11 6.90
N LEU A 215 -26.74 -17.84 8.03
CA LEU A 215 -27.21 -17.33 9.33
C LEU A 215 -26.36 -16.18 9.88
N ALA A 216 -25.07 -16.15 9.52
CA ALA A 216 -24.13 -15.10 9.89
C ALA A 216 -24.24 -13.84 9.01
N TYR A 217 -24.86 -13.94 7.83
CA TYR A 217 -25.03 -12.83 6.90
C TYR A 217 -26.21 -11.94 7.32
N ASP A 218 -25.95 -10.72 7.79
CA ASP A 218 -26.98 -9.81 8.28
C ASP A 218 -27.55 -8.95 7.14
N PHE A 219 -28.87 -9.05 6.89
CA PHE A 219 -29.55 -8.26 5.84
C PHE A 219 -31.02 -7.96 6.20
N TYR A 220 -31.55 -6.88 5.61
CA TYR A 220 -32.94 -6.46 5.66
C TYR A 220 -33.37 -5.89 4.30
N ASN A 221 -34.25 -6.58 3.59
CA ASN A 221 -34.89 -6.09 2.37
C ASN A 221 -35.99 -5.10 2.72
N SER A 222 -35.71 -3.87 2.35
CA SER A 222 -36.58 -2.72 2.54
C SER A 222 -37.69 -2.70 1.51
N ASN A 223 -38.63 -3.66 1.54
CA ASN A 223 -39.87 -3.60 0.75
C ASN A 223 -41.19 -3.81 1.55
N GLN A 224 -41.20 -3.97 2.88
CA GLN A 224 -42.41 -4.31 3.69
C GLN A 224 -42.96 -3.18 4.61
N VAL A 225 -42.87 -1.92 4.22
CA VAL A 225 -43.16 -0.77 5.13
C VAL A 225 -44.52 -0.10 4.85
N ILE A 226 -45.20 -0.51 3.78
CA ILE A 226 -46.42 0.13 3.28
C ILE A 226 -47.61 -0.83 3.41
N GLU A 227 -48.70 -0.35 4.02
CA GLU A 227 -50.04 -0.94 3.90
C GLU A 227 -50.84 -0.17 2.84
N TYR A 228 -51.32 -0.88 1.81
CA TYR A 228 -52.19 -0.30 0.80
C TYR A 228 -53.66 -0.45 1.22
N LYS A 229 -54.37 0.67 1.48
CA LYS A 229 -55.83 0.64 1.62
C LYS A 229 -56.51 0.72 0.25
N ILE A 230 -57.67 0.05 0.13
CA ILE A 230 -58.47 -0.12 -1.10
C ILE A 230 -58.77 1.21 -1.84
N ASN A 231 -58.68 2.36 -1.16
CA ASN A 231 -58.91 3.70 -1.72
C ASN A 231 -57.65 4.46 -2.18
N LYS A 232 -56.51 3.79 -2.47
CA LYS A 232 -55.23 4.40 -2.89
C LYS A 232 -54.55 5.34 -1.88
N ASN A 233 -54.98 5.35 -0.62
CA ASN A 233 -54.23 6.00 0.45
C ASN A 233 -53.18 5.05 1.01
N VAL A 234 -51.91 5.45 0.91
CA VAL A 234 -50.75 4.78 1.52
C VAL A 234 -50.82 4.99 3.03
N SER A 235 -50.96 3.92 3.82
CA SER A 235 -50.76 3.97 5.27
C SER A 235 -49.45 3.29 5.64
N TYR A 236 -48.66 3.93 6.49
CA TYR A 236 -47.39 3.37 6.97
C TYR A 236 -47.59 2.69 8.30
N ASN A 237 -47.01 1.50 8.46
CA ASN A 237 -47.02 0.79 9.74
C ASN A 237 -45.90 1.35 10.63
N TYR A 238 -46.18 2.49 11.27
CA TYR A 238 -45.20 3.20 12.11
C TYR A 238 -44.74 2.38 13.32
N GLU A 239 -45.58 1.48 13.85
CA GLU A 239 -45.20 0.56 14.92
C GLU A 239 -44.07 -0.37 14.46
N THR A 240 -44.20 -0.96 13.28
CA THR A 240 -43.16 -1.83 12.70
C THR A 240 -41.88 -1.06 12.41
N ILE A 241 -42.00 0.17 11.87
CA ILE A 241 -40.84 1.04 11.61
C ILE A 241 -40.14 1.37 12.94
N ILE A 242 -40.89 1.70 14.00
CA ILE A 242 -40.34 2.01 15.31
C ILE A 242 -39.72 0.77 15.97
N ASN A 243 -40.33 -0.41 15.84
CA ASN A 243 -39.75 -1.66 16.35
C ASN A 243 -38.39 -1.95 15.68
N HIS A 244 -38.22 -1.62 14.39
CA HIS A 244 -36.91 -1.68 13.74
C HIS A 244 -35.89 -0.69 14.36
N MET A 245 -36.34 0.50 14.78
CA MET A 245 -35.50 1.48 15.49
C MET A 245 -35.15 1.01 16.91
N LEU A 246 -36.11 0.47 17.66
CA LEU A 246 -35.91 -0.09 18.99
C LEU A 246 -34.90 -1.23 18.96
N LYS A 247 -35.02 -2.13 17.97
CA LYS A 247 -34.03 -3.19 17.74
C LYS A 247 -32.64 -2.64 17.44
N ARG A 248 -32.53 -1.53 16.69
CA ARG A 248 -31.24 -0.87 16.46
C ARG A 248 -30.68 -0.31 17.77
N LEU A 249 -31.49 0.30 18.63
CA LEU A 249 -31.06 0.77 19.94
C LEU A 249 -30.60 -0.39 20.83
N GLU A 250 -31.29 -1.54 20.82
CA GLU A 250 -30.89 -2.75 21.55
C GLU A 250 -29.49 -3.25 21.16
N THR A 251 -29.00 -2.96 19.95
CA THR A 251 -27.63 -3.33 19.55
C THR A 251 -26.54 -2.47 20.18
N LYS A 252 -26.90 -1.31 20.75
CA LYS A 252 -25.95 -0.29 21.24
C LYS A 252 -26.13 0.05 22.72
N TYR A 253 -27.34 -0.11 23.26
CA TYR A 253 -27.68 0.28 24.62
C TYR A 253 -28.32 -0.88 25.40
N HIS A 254 -28.19 -0.83 26.73
CA HIS A 254 -28.82 -1.83 27.58
C HIS A 254 -30.34 -1.71 27.55
N ARG A 255 -31.02 -2.85 27.60
CA ARG A 255 -32.50 -2.91 27.59
C ARG A 255 -33.15 -2.07 28.70
N SER A 256 -32.53 -2.04 29.89
CA SER A 256 -32.97 -1.20 31.01
C SER A 256 -33.00 0.28 30.66
N ASP A 257 -31.98 0.76 29.93
CA ASP A 257 -31.83 2.17 29.59
C ASP A 257 -32.87 2.60 28.56
N ILE A 258 -33.20 1.69 27.63
CA ILE A 258 -34.23 1.91 26.61
C ILE A 258 -35.61 1.96 27.27
N LEU A 259 -35.93 1.04 28.17
CA LEU A 259 -37.22 1.03 28.88
C LEU A 259 -37.39 2.28 29.76
N ASP A 260 -36.33 2.71 30.43
CA ASP A 260 -36.35 3.91 31.28
C ASP A 260 -36.69 5.19 30.49
N VAL A 261 -36.26 5.27 29.23
CA VAL A 261 -36.59 6.40 28.35
C VAL A 261 -38.10 6.50 28.08
N PHE A 262 -38.78 5.36 27.93
CA PHE A 262 -40.20 5.32 27.54
C PHE A 262 -41.17 5.09 28.72
N LYS A 263 -40.66 4.91 29.94
CA LYS A 263 -41.43 4.55 31.15
C LYS A 263 -42.59 5.52 31.48
N ASP A 264 -42.40 6.81 31.21
CA ASP A 264 -43.40 7.88 31.46
C ASP A 264 -43.97 8.45 30.14
N SER A 265 -43.89 7.71 29.04
CA SER A 265 -44.33 8.15 27.71
C SER A 265 -45.65 7.51 27.29
N ASP A 266 -46.29 8.07 26.25
CA ASP A 266 -47.49 7.50 25.62
C ASP A 266 -47.20 6.23 24.79
N ILE A 267 -45.96 5.71 24.83
CA ILE A 267 -45.50 4.51 24.14
C ILE A 267 -45.04 3.51 25.20
N HIS A 268 -45.83 2.46 25.40
CA HIS A 268 -45.50 1.39 26.33
C HIS A 268 -44.80 0.26 25.59
N LEU A 269 -43.66 -0.17 26.14
CA LEU A 269 -42.80 -1.18 25.53
C LEU A 269 -42.85 -2.47 26.35
N GLU A 270 -42.98 -3.60 25.66
CA GLU A 270 -42.85 -4.92 26.27
C GLU A 270 -41.47 -5.53 26.06
N LEU A 271 -41.18 -6.55 26.86
CA LEU A 271 -39.93 -7.29 26.88
C LEU A 271 -40.16 -8.77 26.54
N TYR A 272 -40.44 -9.14 25.29
CA TYR A 272 -40.11 -10.49 24.78
C TYR A 272 -40.42 -10.69 23.29
N PRO A 273 -39.53 -11.29 22.47
CA PRO A 273 -38.11 -11.60 22.69
C PRO A 273 -37.15 -10.40 22.48
N HIS A 274 -37.67 -9.31 21.89
CA HIS A 274 -37.03 -8.01 21.69
C HIS A 274 -37.86 -6.91 22.38
N ILE A 275 -37.29 -5.70 22.50
CA ILE A 275 -38.08 -4.53 22.93
C ILE A 275 -38.96 -4.11 21.75
N GLU A 276 -40.26 -4.19 21.94
CA GLU A 276 -41.28 -3.82 20.96
C GLU A 276 -42.38 -3.00 21.62
N ILE A 277 -43.15 -2.26 20.82
CA ILE A 277 -44.32 -1.53 21.31
C ILE A 277 -45.40 -2.54 21.71
N GLU A 278 -45.75 -2.55 23.00
CA GLU A 278 -46.87 -3.32 23.55
C GLU A 278 -48.19 -2.62 23.28
N SER A 279 -48.23 -1.32 23.58
CA SER A 279 -49.41 -0.48 23.39
C SER A 279 -49.03 0.99 23.31
N THR A 280 -49.85 1.77 22.60
CA THR A 280 -49.67 3.22 22.52
C THR A 280 -50.99 3.94 22.29
N ILE A 281 -51.11 5.13 22.84
CA ILE A 281 -52.26 6.03 22.64
C ILE A 281 -52.07 6.84 21.34
N LEU A 282 -50.82 7.00 20.89
CA LEU A 282 -50.49 7.77 19.70
C LEU A 282 -50.71 6.93 18.43
N LYS A 283 -51.24 7.56 17.38
CA LYS A 283 -51.49 6.89 16.08
C LYS A 283 -50.77 7.58 14.93
N GLU A 284 -50.38 6.78 13.94
CA GLU A 284 -49.83 7.23 12.67
C GLU A 284 -48.62 8.18 12.85
N TYR A 285 -48.63 9.32 12.15
CA TYR A 285 -47.52 10.28 12.18
C TYR A 285 -47.32 10.93 13.58
N LYS A 286 -48.31 10.89 14.47
CA LYS A 286 -48.14 11.34 15.86
C LYS A 286 -47.29 10.37 16.66
N LEU A 287 -47.49 9.05 16.48
CA LEU A 287 -46.65 8.02 17.08
C LEU A 287 -45.20 8.15 16.59
N TRP A 288 -45.05 8.39 15.28
CA TRP A 288 -43.75 8.60 14.66
C TRP A 288 -42.96 9.76 15.27
N ASN A 289 -43.56 10.95 15.40
CA ASN A 289 -42.86 12.08 16.03
C ASN A 289 -42.69 11.89 17.54
N GLY A 290 -43.73 11.40 18.23
CA GLY A 290 -43.70 11.16 19.66
C GLY A 290 -42.54 10.25 20.08
N PHE A 291 -42.26 9.21 19.30
CA PHE A 291 -41.11 8.33 19.54
C PHE A 291 -39.76 9.09 19.56
N PHE A 292 -39.48 9.92 18.55
CA PHE A 292 -38.22 10.67 18.49
C PHE A 292 -38.18 11.83 19.49
N ASP A 293 -39.31 12.46 19.78
CA ASP A 293 -39.40 13.53 20.77
C ASP A 293 -39.12 12.98 22.19
N THR A 294 -39.65 11.81 22.53
CA THR A 294 -39.35 11.14 23.81
C THR A 294 -37.87 10.81 23.96
N ILE A 295 -37.24 10.26 22.90
CA ILE A 295 -35.80 9.99 22.89
C ILE A 295 -35.01 11.29 23.08
N TYR A 296 -35.37 12.34 22.33
CA TYR A 296 -34.68 13.62 22.40
C TYR A 296 -34.76 14.25 23.80
N GLN A 297 -35.93 14.23 24.43
CA GLN A 297 -36.12 14.83 25.75
C GLN A 297 -35.31 14.13 26.85
N LYS A 298 -35.18 12.80 26.79
CA LYS A 298 -34.52 12.01 27.84
C LYS A 298 -33.03 11.76 27.59
N ARG A 299 -32.60 11.67 26.33
CA ARG A 299 -31.23 11.28 25.93
C ARG A 299 -30.56 12.21 24.92
N GLY A 300 -31.27 13.23 24.42
CA GLY A 300 -30.70 14.20 23.47
C GLY A 300 -30.37 13.60 22.10
N PHE A 301 -29.44 14.25 21.38
CA PHE A 301 -29.09 13.89 19.99
C PHE A 301 -28.29 12.59 19.85
N GLU A 302 -27.64 12.11 20.91
CA GLU A 302 -26.76 10.93 20.85
C GLU A 302 -27.52 9.71 20.30
N TRP A 303 -28.70 9.42 20.86
CA TRP A 303 -29.52 8.28 20.42
C TRP A 303 -30.15 8.52 19.04
N LEU A 304 -30.49 9.77 18.72
CA LEU A 304 -31.02 10.13 17.41
C LEU A 304 -30.01 9.88 16.28
N THR A 305 -28.72 10.19 16.48
CA THR A 305 -27.68 9.95 15.46
C THR A 305 -27.53 8.47 15.09
N ILE A 306 -27.81 7.56 16.03
CA ILE A 306 -27.76 6.10 15.77
C ILE A 306 -28.95 5.64 14.91
N LEU A 307 -30.09 6.31 15.03
CA LEU A 307 -31.32 6.02 14.30
C LEU A 307 -31.39 6.72 12.94
N GLU A 308 -30.67 7.84 12.78
CA GLU A 308 -30.68 8.68 11.59
C GLU A 308 -30.49 7.91 10.27
N PRO A 309 -29.53 6.97 10.12
CA PRO A 309 -29.35 6.26 8.85
C PRO A 309 -30.59 5.44 8.46
N ILE A 310 -31.27 4.87 9.46
CA ILE A 310 -32.49 4.08 9.25
C ILE A 310 -33.66 5.02 8.92
N VAL A 311 -33.76 6.17 9.59
CA VAL A 311 -34.79 7.19 9.31
C VAL A 311 -34.66 7.73 7.88
N LYS A 312 -33.44 8.09 7.44
CA LYS A 312 -33.16 8.52 6.06
C LYS A 312 -33.48 7.41 5.05
N LYS A 313 -33.15 6.16 5.36
CA LYS A 313 -33.51 5.01 4.51
C LYS A 313 -35.02 4.91 4.31
N TYR A 314 -35.82 5.00 5.38
CA TYR A 314 -37.29 4.95 5.26
C TYR A 314 -37.87 6.17 4.53
N HIS A 315 -37.34 7.36 4.77
CA HIS A 315 -37.76 8.58 4.05
C HIS A 315 -37.51 8.45 2.55
N ASN A 316 -36.29 8.09 2.14
CA ASN A 316 -35.90 8.01 0.73
C ASN A 316 -36.60 6.85 -0.01
N THR A 317 -36.80 5.72 0.66
CA THR A 317 -37.35 4.50 0.03
C THR A 317 -38.88 4.55 -0.09
N TYR A 318 -39.57 5.14 0.89
CA TYR A 318 -41.04 5.08 0.97
C TYR A 318 -41.72 6.44 1.05
N ASN A 319 -40.97 7.53 0.96
CA ASN A 319 -41.48 8.90 1.07
C ASN A 319 -42.23 9.17 2.40
N ILE A 320 -41.83 8.50 3.48
CA ILE A 320 -42.33 8.78 4.83
C ILE A 320 -41.84 10.15 5.26
N LYS A 321 -42.71 11.01 5.78
CA LYS A 321 -42.30 12.34 6.26
C LYS A 321 -41.25 12.21 7.37
N LEU A 322 -40.14 12.95 7.25
CA LEU A 322 -39.15 13.04 8.31
C LEU A 322 -39.78 13.52 9.62
N PRO A 323 -39.36 12.99 10.79
CA PRO A 323 -39.75 13.55 12.07
C PRO A 323 -39.34 15.02 12.16
N THR A 324 -40.12 15.83 12.87
CA THR A 324 -39.89 17.27 13.04
C THR A 324 -38.50 17.58 13.60
N ILE A 325 -38.00 16.77 14.55
CA ILE A 325 -36.69 16.96 15.18
C ILE A 325 -35.52 16.85 14.19
N TYR A 326 -35.63 16.00 13.16
CA TYR A 326 -34.59 15.88 12.13
C TYR A 326 -34.64 17.02 11.11
N LYS A 327 -35.79 17.67 10.89
CA LYS A 327 -35.87 18.78 9.92
C LYS A 327 -35.05 19.99 10.36
N THR A 328 -35.08 20.34 11.65
CA THR A 328 -34.34 21.49 12.18
C THR A 328 -32.85 21.19 12.30
N SER A 329 -32.50 20.03 12.87
CA SER A 329 -31.10 19.65 13.07
C SER A 329 -30.35 19.36 11.77
N PHE A 330 -31.01 18.76 10.77
CA PHE A 330 -30.39 18.49 9.47
C PHE A 330 -30.08 19.77 8.71
N VAL A 331 -30.95 20.78 8.75
CA VAL A 331 -30.70 22.09 8.14
C VAL A 331 -29.49 22.77 8.81
N GLU A 332 -29.38 22.71 10.13
CA GLU A 332 -28.22 23.24 10.86
C GLU A 332 -26.92 22.47 10.58
N GLN A 333 -27.01 21.16 10.34
CA GLN A 333 -25.85 20.35 9.96
C GLN A 333 -25.43 20.58 8.51
N GLU A 334 -26.38 20.72 7.57
CA GLU A 334 -26.07 21.03 6.17
C GLU A 334 -25.41 22.40 6.01
N THR A 335 -25.89 23.42 6.74
CA THR A 335 -25.23 24.74 6.75
C THR A 335 -23.83 24.64 7.31
N LYS A 336 -23.64 23.94 8.43
CA LYS A 336 -22.30 23.73 9.02
C LYS A 336 -21.37 22.93 8.10
N ILE A 337 -21.88 21.92 7.40
CA ILE A 337 -21.11 21.17 6.40
C ILE A 337 -20.72 22.07 5.22
N ALA A 338 -21.64 22.92 4.75
CA ALA A 338 -21.35 23.89 3.69
C ALA A 338 -20.25 24.87 4.12
N ASP A 339 -20.34 25.42 5.33
CA ASP A 339 -19.33 26.34 5.88
C ASP A 339 -17.97 25.64 6.05
N LEU A 340 -17.93 24.43 6.59
CA LEU A 340 -16.71 23.63 6.73
C LEU A 340 -16.10 23.26 5.37
N ASN A 341 -16.93 22.98 4.36
CA ASN A 341 -16.45 22.70 3.01
C ASN A 341 -15.84 23.94 2.35
N LEU A 342 -16.43 25.12 2.56
CA LEU A 342 -15.86 26.40 2.12
C LEU A 342 -14.50 26.65 2.79
N GLU A 343 -14.42 26.48 4.11
CA GLU A 343 -13.16 26.63 4.86
C GLU A 343 -12.11 25.61 4.41
N THR A 344 -12.50 24.36 4.22
CA THR A 344 -11.60 23.29 3.72
C THR A 344 -11.06 23.61 2.34
N THR A 345 -11.89 24.16 1.45
CA THR A 345 -11.47 24.57 0.11
C THR A 345 -10.46 25.72 0.19
N HIS A 346 -10.76 26.74 1.00
CA HIS A 346 -9.84 27.85 1.22
C HIS A 346 -8.49 27.42 1.82
N LEU A 347 -8.50 26.52 2.81
CA LEU A 347 -7.28 25.97 3.41
C LEU A 347 -6.47 25.16 2.40
N LYS A 348 -7.13 24.36 1.54
CA LYS A 348 -6.46 23.61 0.47
C LYS A 348 -5.77 24.54 -0.52
N GLU A 349 -6.43 25.61 -0.95
CA GLU A 349 -5.83 26.64 -1.82
C GLU A 349 -4.58 27.27 -1.15
N LYS A 350 -4.67 27.61 0.13
CA LYS A 350 -3.56 28.20 0.90
C LYS A 350 -2.38 27.24 1.06
N VAL A 351 -2.64 25.95 1.27
CA VAL A 351 -1.59 24.91 1.29
C VAL A 351 -0.89 24.82 -0.07
N LEU A 352 -1.66 24.87 -1.16
CA LEU A 352 -1.14 24.82 -2.52
C LEU A 352 -0.27 26.05 -2.83
N GLU A 353 -0.73 27.25 -2.47
CA GLU A 353 0.05 28.49 -2.56
C GLU A 353 1.35 28.41 -1.75
N LEU A 354 1.26 28.02 -0.48
CA LEU A 354 2.43 27.89 0.40
C LEU A 354 3.42 26.84 -0.12
N SER A 355 2.94 25.72 -0.64
CA SER A 355 3.79 24.68 -1.24
C SER A 355 4.54 25.18 -2.47
N SER A 356 3.88 25.95 -3.33
CA SER A 356 4.50 26.63 -4.47
C SER A 356 5.54 27.65 -4.02
N LYS A 357 5.22 28.44 -2.99
CA LYS A 357 6.14 29.44 -2.43
C LYS A 357 7.35 28.81 -1.76
N ILE A 358 7.17 27.69 -1.05
CA ILE A 358 8.26 26.86 -0.52
C ILE A 358 9.10 26.35 -1.68
N SER A 359 8.50 25.75 -2.71
CA SER A 359 9.22 25.23 -3.89
C SER A 359 10.07 26.31 -4.57
N GLN A 360 9.50 27.49 -4.82
CA GLN A 360 10.22 28.64 -5.39
C GLN A 360 11.34 29.14 -4.48
N THR A 361 11.11 29.16 -3.16
CA THR A 361 12.13 29.57 -2.19
C THR A 361 13.25 28.54 -2.09
N THR A 362 12.91 27.25 -2.13
CA THR A 362 13.89 26.16 -2.15
C THR A 362 14.70 26.17 -3.45
N ASP A 363 14.09 26.40 -4.62
CA ASP A 363 14.84 26.46 -5.88
C ASP A 363 15.84 27.64 -5.87
N LYS A 364 15.46 28.79 -5.31
CA LYS A 364 16.37 29.93 -5.09
C LYS A 364 17.53 29.59 -4.13
N LEU A 365 17.26 28.87 -3.04
CA LEU A 365 18.31 28.42 -2.10
C LEU A 365 19.23 27.35 -2.70
N LEU A 366 18.74 26.58 -3.67
CA LEU A 366 19.46 25.51 -4.31
C LEU A 366 20.30 26.00 -5.50
N ARG A 367 20.17 27.26 -5.93
CA ARG A 367 20.95 27.84 -7.04
C ARG A 367 22.01 28.82 -6.57
N CYS A 368 23.05 28.99 -7.37
CA CYS A 368 24.11 29.97 -7.16
C CYS A 368 23.70 31.33 -7.73
N GLU A 369 23.70 32.38 -6.91
CA GLU A 369 23.33 33.74 -7.32
C GLU A 369 24.15 34.32 -8.49
N ILE A 370 25.38 33.82 -8.68
CA ILE A 370 26.30 34.30 -9.73
C ILE A 370 26.06 33.59 -11.05
N THR A 371 25.88 32.27 -11.03
CA THR A 371 25.90 31.41 -12.23
C THR A 371 24.54 30.82 -12.58
N ASP A 372 23.56 30.94 -11.69
CA ASP A 372 22.24 30.32 -11.74
C ASP A 372 22.24 28.78 -11.81
N LEU A 373 23.41 28.15 -11.69
CA LEU A 373 23.56 26.70 -11.60
C LEU A 373 23.11 26.19 -10.22
N TYR A 374 22.59 24.98 -10.18
CA TYR A 374 22.35 24.26 -8.93
C TYR A 374 23.64 24.13 -8.12
N ASN A 375 23.55 24.32 -6.81
CA ASN A 375 24.69 24.31 -5.90
C ASN A 375 25.17 22.87 -5.59
N GLN A 376 26.34 22.77 -4.98
CA GLN A 376 26.94 21.49 -4.64
C GLN A 376 26.07 20.62 -3.71
N LYS A 377 25.27 21.23 -2.82
CA LYS A 377 24.36 20.48 -1.94
C LYS A 377 23.26 19.78 -2.74
N PHE A 378 22.68 20.45 -3.73
CA PHE A 378 21.74 19.84 -4.66
C PHE A 378 22.39 18.71 -5.46
N MET A 379 23.62 18.93 -5.94
CA MET A 379 24.38 17.89 -6.67
C MET A 379 24.58 16.63 -5.83
N ILE A 380 24.98 16.74 -4.56
CA ILE A 380 25.16 15.59 -3.67
C ILE A 380 23.84 14.81 -3.55
N GLY A 381 22.72 15.50 -3.31
CA GLY A 381 21.40 14.86 -3.27
C GLY A 381 21.02 14.20 -4.61
N HIS A 382 21.38 14.81 -5.73
CA HIS A 382 21.17 14.22 -7.05
C HIS A 382 22.02 12.95 -7.25
N LEU A 383 23.29 12.96 -6.85
CA LEU A 383 24.17 11.78 -6.95
C LEU A 383 23.67 10.64 -6.06
N LEU A 384 23.31 10.91 -4.81
CA LEU A 384 22.73 9.91 -3.89
C LEU A 384 21.48 9.23 -4.45
N ASN A 385 20.69 9.93 -5.27
CA ASN A 385 19.48 9.36 -5.86
C ASN A 385 19.70 8.62 -7.19
N ASN A 386 20.84 8.83 -7.86
CA ASN A 386 21.02 8.40 -9.26
C ASN A 386 22.28 7.54 -9.52
N LEU A 387 23.27 7.52 -8.61
CA LEU A 387 24.55 6.85 -8.86
C LEU A 387 24.42 5.32 -9.03
N ASP A 388 23.48 4.69 -8.32
CA ASP A 388 23.25 3.23 -8.33
C ASP A 388 22.14 2.78 -9.30
N LYS A 389 21.56 3.69 -10.08
CA LYS A 389 20.54 3.29 -11.07
C LYS A 389 21.17 2.37 -12.14
N PRO A 390 20.42 1.46 -12.78
CA PRO A 390 20.94 0.65 -13.88
C PRO A 390 21.47 1.53 -15.02
N LEU A 391 22.43 1.01 -15.78
CA LEU A 391 23.08 1.63 -16.95
C LEU A 391 23.04 0.66 -18.13
N GLU A 392 23.14 1.17 -19.35
CA GLU A 392 23.37 0.33 -20.53
C GLU A 392 24.77 -0.32 -20.51
N GLU A 393 24.93 -1.39 -21.27
CA GLU A 393 26.19 -2.15 -21.33
C GLU A 393 27.31 -1.28 -21.94
N ASN A 394 28.45 -1.16 -21.24
CA ASN A 394 29.57 -0.27 -21.56
C ASN A 394 29.30 1.24 -21.40
N HIS A 395 28.24 1.63 -20.68
CA HIS A 395 28.03 3.02 -20.29
C HIS A 395 28.47 3.28 -18.85
N VAL A 396 28.95 4.50 -18.61
CA VAL A 396 29.44 4.97 -17.32
C VAL A 396 28.74 6.25 -16.91
N ARG A 397 28.85 6.60 -15.62
CA ARG A 397 28.56 7.94 -15.11
C ARG A 397 29.89 8.64 -14.85
N GLY A 398 30.03 9.84 -15.38
CA GLY A 398 31.24 10.63 -15.22
C GLY A 398 30.97 11.92 -14.44
N LEU A 399 31.88 12.23 -13.52
CA LEU A 399 31.96 13.52 -12.87
C LEU A 399 33.23 14.22 -13.35
N MET A 400 33.08 15.48 -13.78
CA MET A 400 34.20 16.34 -14.11
C MET A 400 34.18 17.57 -13.23
N LEU A 401 35.35 18.05 -12.80
CA LEU A 401 35.46 19.35 -12.12
C LEU A 401 36.32 20.29 -12.97
N VAL A 402 35.77 21.46 -13.27
CA VAL A 402 36.37 22.46 -14.16
C VAL A 402 36.78 23.70 -13.36
N HIS A 403 38.05 24.09 -13.47
CA HIS A 403 38.60 25.32 -12.89
C HIS A 403 39.22 26.23 -13.95
N ILE A 404 38.92 27.54 -13.87
CA ILE A 404 39.62 28.57 -14.62
C ILE A 404 40.96 28.85 -13.95
N ASP A 405 42.07 28.64 -14.66
CA ASP A 405 43.40 28.66 -14.06
C ASP A 405 43.83 30.03 -13.56
N ASN A 406 43.47 31.09 -14.28
CA ASN A 406 43.85 32.47 -13.98
C ASN A 406 42.77 33.29 -13.25
N LEU A 407 41.72 32.65 -12.70
CA LEU A 407 40.62 33.39 -12.07
C LEU A 407 41.06 34.27 -10.89
N LEU A 408 42.00 33.79 -10.07
CA LEU A 408 42.55 34.57 -8.96
C LEU A 408 43.31 35.81 -9.45
N SER A 409 44.04 35.69 -10.57
CA SER A 409 44.74 36.81 -11.18
C SER A 409 43.76 37.84 -11.76
N ILE A 410 42.71 37.38 -12.43
CA ILE A 410 41.62 38.23 -12.94
C ILE A 410 40.95 38.99 -11.80
N ASN A 411 40.62 38.31 -10.70
CA ASN A 411 40.03 38.93 -9.52
C ASN A 411 40.93 40.02 -8.91
N LYS A 412 42.25 39.76 -8.83
CA LYS A 412 43.22 40.73 -8.31
C LYS A 412 43.37 41.94 -9.23
N LYS A 413 43.31 41.75 -10.55
CA LYS A 413 43.57 42.80 -11.55
C LYS A 413 42.34 43.65 -11.87
N TYR A 414 41.16 43.04 -11.98
CA TYR A 414 39.93 43.71 -12.44
C TYR A 414 38.79 43.69 -11.41
N GLY A 415 39.02 43.12 -10.23
CA GLY A 415 38.03 43.00 -9.17
C GLY A 415 37.15 41.76 -9.28
N THR A 416 36.50 41.42 -8.16
CA THR A 416 35.67 40.21 -8.01
C THR A 416 34.46 40.19 -8.94
N HIS A 417 33.88 41.34 -9.28
CA HIS A 417 32.78 41.43 -10.24
C HIS A 417 33.18 40.90 -11.63
N LYS A 418 34.42 41.15 -12.07
CA LYS A 418 34.92 40.67 -13.36
C LYS A 418 35.26 39.18 -13.34
N GLY A 419 35.73 38.64 -12.22
CA GLY A 419 35.82 37.18 -12.08
C GLY A 419 34.46 36.50 -12.08
N ASN A 420 33.45 37.10 -11.42
CA ASN A 420 32.07 36.60 -11.46
C ASN A 420 31.48 36.63 -12.88
N GLU A 421 31.77 37.67 -13.66
CA GLU A 421 31.43 37.73 -15.09
C GLU A 421 32.17 36.65 -15.89
N THR A 422 33.45 36.42 -15.62
CA THR A 422 34.24 35.34 -16.27
C THR A 422 33.62 33.96 -16.00
N LEU A 423 33.18 33.71 -14.75
CA LEU A 423 32.46 32.48 -14.40
C LEU A 423 31.11 32.35 -15.13
N ARG A 424 30.34 33.44 -15.24
CA ARG A 424 29.08 33.46 -16.02
C ARG A 424 29.32 33.14 -17.49
N ASN A 425 30.37 33.71 -18.08
CA ASN A 425 30.71 33.49 -19.48
C ASN A 425 31.17 32.04 -19.72
N LEU A 426 31.92 31.46 -18.77
CA LEU A 426 32.24 30.02 -18.81
C LEU A 426 30.97 29.16 -18.78
N VAL A 427 30.03 29.45 -17.86
CA VAL A 427 28.75 28.71 -17.78
C VAL A 427 27.92 28.87 -19.05
N HIS A 428 27.91 30.06 -19.65
CA HIS A 428 27.25 30.31 -20.92
C HIS A 428 27.84 29.44 -22.05
N LEU A 429 29.17 29.37 -22.15
CA LEU A 429 29.85 28.48 -23.09
C LEU A 429 29.54 27.01 -22.82
N MET A 430 29.56 26.59 -21.56
CA MET A 430 29.24 25.21 -21.18
C MET A 430 27.81 24.85 -21.56
N ASN A 431 26.84 25.74 -21.37
CA ASN A 431 25.47 25.54 -21.82
C ASN A 431 25.35 25.44 -23.35
N SER A 432 26.21 26.13 -24.12
CA SER A 432 26.22 26.03 -25.59
C SER A 432 26.76 24.69 -26.13
N ILE A 433 27.48 23.92 -25.32
CA ILE A 433 28.06 22.61 -25.68
C ILE A 433 27.37 21.44 -24.99
N LYS A 434 26.50 21.76 -24.04
CA LYS A 434 25.79 20.81 -23.20
C LYS A 434 24.85 19.96 -24.05
N THR A 435 24.83 18.66 -23.80
CA THR A 435 23.87 17.70 -24.35
C THR A 435 22.84 17.31 -23.28
N GLU A 436 21.75 16.62 -23.65
CA GLU A 436 20.63 16.30 -22.73
C GLU A 436 21.05 15.48 -21.50
N ASP A 437 22.02 14.59 -21.69
CA ASP A 437 22.71 13.74 -20.70
C ASP A 437 23.60 14.49 -19.70
N THR A 438 23.77 15.79 -19.85
CA THR A 438 24.75 16.59 -19.10
C THR A 438 24.03 17.41 -18.04
N MET A 439 24.63 17.56 -16.87
CA MET A 439 24.19 18.46 -15.82
C MET A 439 25.36 19.28 -15.29
N LEU A 440 25.10 20.57 -15.03
CA LEU A 440 26.10 21.52 -14.55
C LEU A 440 25.74 21.94 -13.14
N PHE A 441 26.71 21.88 -12.22
CA PHE A 441 26.54 22.28 -10.84
C PHE A 441 27.65 23.22 -10.40
N LYS A 442 27.31 24.18 -9.55
CA LYS A 442 28.28 25.08 -8.95
C LYS A 442 28.96 24.41 -7.74
N GLN A 443 30.28 24.30 -7.77
CA GLN A 443 31.08 23.88 -6.59
C GLN A 443 31.05 24.96 -5.50
N THR A 444 31.17 24.54 -4.25
CA THR A 444 31.58 25.39 -3.11
C THR A 444 33.03 25.85 -3.30
N GLY A 445 33.24 26.85 -4.16
CA GLY A 445 34.56 27.29 -4.62
C GLY A 445 34.47 28.03 -5.95
N PRO A 446 35.55 28.19 -6.72
CA PRO A 446 35.50 28.78 -8.06
C PRO A 446 35.04 27.81 -9.16
N GLY A 447 34.91 26.51 -8.87
CA GLY A 447 34.66 25.50 -9.89
C GLY A 447 33.23 25.21 -10.27
N ILE A 448 33.12 24.47 -11.36
CA ILE A 448 31.88 23.96 -11.93
C ILE A 448 32.03 22.45 -12.09
N PHE A 449 31.13 21.71 -11.47
CA PHE A 449 30.99 20.29 -11.71
C PHE A 449 30.17 20.06 -12.98
N VAL A 450 30.60 19.09 -13.77
CA VAL A 450 29.85 18.55 -14.90
C VAL A 450 29.59 17.08 -14.62
N TYR A 451 28.33 16.72 -14.53
CA TYR A 451 27.91 15.33 -14.38
C TYR A 451 27.30 14.88 -15.69
N LYS A 452 27.78 13.77 -16.24
CA LYS A 452 27.17 13.10 -17.38
C LYS A 452 26.78 11.69 -16.98
N HIS A 453 25.57 11.28 -17.37
CA HIS A 453 25.04 9.97 -17.03
C HIS A 453 24.79 9.15 -18.28
N ASP A 454 24.98 7.83 -18.18
CA ASP A 454 24.58 6.87 -19.22
C ASP A 454 25.21 7.16 -20.58
N ILE A 455 26.54 7.25 -20.59
CA ILE A 455 27.35 7.58 -21.76
C ILE A 455 28.58 6.68 -21.88
N ALA A 456 29.17 6.62 -23.08
CA ALA A 456 30.47 6.00 -23.25
C ALA A 456 31.60 6.88 -22.68
N GLU A 457 32.63 6.27 -22.09
CA GLU A 457 33.76 6.99 -21.47
C GLU A 457 34.46 7.96 -22.43
N LYS A 458 34.63 7.55 -23.70
CA LYS A 458 35.20 8.39 -24.78
C LYS A 458 34.50 9.74 -24.93
N ASP A 459 33.20 9.81 -24.63
CA ASP A 459 32.39 11.02 -24.79
C ASP A 459 32.64 12.02 -23.66
N LEU A 460 33.06 11.56 -22.47
CA LEU A 460 33.54 12.44 -21.38
C LEU A 460 34.79 13.19 -21.82
N ILE A 461 35.77 12.46 -22.33
CA ILE A 461 37.06 13.01 -22.78
C ILE A 461 36.83 13.97 -23.95
N ALA A 462 35.99 13.58 -24.92
CA ALA A 462 35.63 14.42 -26.05
C ALA A 462 34.95 15.73 -25.60
N PHE A 463 34.06 15.68 -24.61
CA PHE A 463 33.43 16.87 -24.03
C PHE A 463 34.46 17.80 -23.38
N ALA A 464 35.36 17.25 -22.55
CA ALA A 464 36.40 18.04 -21.88
C ALA A 464 37.35 18.72 -22.88
N LEU A 465 37.80 18.00 -23.91
CA LEU A 465 38.65 18.53 -24.99
C LEU A 465 37.93 19.64 -25.77
N ASN A 466 36.66 19.44 -26.10
CA ASN A 466 35.85 20.43 -26.79
C ASN A 466 35.68 21.71 -25.95
N LEU A 467 35.38 21.56 -24.65
CA LEU A 467 35.26 22.67 -23.72
C LEU A 467 36.57 23.46 -23.65
N SER A 468 37.69 22.79 -23.41
CA SER A 468 39.02 23.43 -23.34
C SER A 468 39.35 24.20 -24.63
N LYS A 469 39.11 23.59 -25.79
CA LYS A 469 39.33 24.23 -27.10
C LYS A 469 38.44 25.45 -27.33
N LYS A 470 37.16 25.38 -26.96
CA LYS A 470 36.22 26.51 -27.11
C LYS A 470 36.58 27.65 -26.17
N VAL A 471 36.93 27.35 -24.92
CA VAL A 471 37.36 28.35 -23.95
C VAL A 471 38.58 29.12 -24.48
N LYS A 472 39.59 28.42 -25.01
CA LYS A 472 40.81 29.03 -25.55
C LYS A 472 40.58 29.89 -26.81
N LYS A 473 39.48 29.68 -27.54
CA LYS A 473 39.14 30.40 -28.78
C LYS A 473 38.05 31.46 -28.60
N SER A 474 37.56 31.64 -27.38
CA SER A 474 36.38 32.46 -27.12
C SER A 474 36.76 33.90 -26.79
N ASP A 475 36.16 34.84 -27.52
CA ASP A 475 36.31 36.29 -27.28
C ASP A 475 35.42 36.80 -26.13
N LEU A 476 34.69 35.91 -25.44
CA LEU A 476 33.82 36.26 -24.31
C LEU A 476 34.58 36.66 -23.03
N PHE A 477 35.90 36.50 -23.00
CA PHE A 477 36.71 36.73 -21.81
C PHE A 477 37.52 38.02 -21.93
N ILE A 478 37.70 38.73 -20.80
CA ILE A 478 38.46 39.98 -20.75
C ILE A 478 39.94 39.80 -21.06
N GLU A 479 40.46 38.59 -20.86
CA GLU A 479 41.81 38.15 -21.23
C GLU A 479 41.76 36.66 -21.59
N ASP A 480 42.80 36.17 -22.27
CA ASP A 480 42.90 34.74 -22.60
C ASP A 480 42.90 33.90 -21.31
N ILE A 481 41.97 32.95 -21.24
CA ILE A 481 41.87 32.01 -20.12
C ILE A 481 42.10 30.58 -20.58
N THR A 482 42.50 29.75 -19.63
CA THR A 482 42.57 28.30 -19.78
C THR A 482 41.79 27.64 -18.65
N VAL A 483 41.31 26.43 -18.92
CA VAL A 483 40.60 25.62 -17.93
C VAL A 483 41.33 24.32 -17.69
N SER A 484 41.57 24.01 -16.42
CA SER A 484 41.97 22.68 -15.99
C SER A 484 40.72 21.86 -15.66
N ILE A 485 40.74 20.58 -16.05
CA ILE A 485 39.59 19.67 -15.94
C ILE A 485 40.05 18.35 -15.34
N SER A 486 39.37 17.88 -14.30
CA SER A 486 39.46 16.48 -13.86
C SER A 486 38.29 15.68 -14.40
N ILE A 487 38.51 14.41 -14.74
CA ILE A 487 37.50 13.47 -15.23
C ILE A 487 37.58 12.21 -14.36
N ILE A 488 36.44 11.76 -13.84
CA ILE A 488 36.34 10.64 -12.91
C ILE A 488 35.12 9.82 -13.32
N THR A 489 35.26 8.50 -13.38
CA THR A 489 34.14 7.60 -13.70
C THR A 489 33.69 6.79 -12.49
N THR A 490 32.48 6.23 -12.54
CA THR A 490 31.99 5.31 -11.51
C THR A 490 32.81 4.02 -11.38
N GLU A 491 33.61 3.69 -12.39
CA GLU A 491 34.49 2.50 -12.37
C GLU A 491 35.67 2.67 -11.40
N GLU A 492 36.04 3.91 -11.09
CA GLU A 492 37.10 4.26 -10.14
C GLU A 492 36.64 4.18 -8.67
N LEU A 493 35.33 4.02 -8.44
CA LEU A 493 34.75 4.03 -7.10
C LEU A 493 34.80 2.63 -6.47
N ASN A 494 35.08 2.59 -5.18
CA ASN A 494 35.12 1.32 -4.46
C ASN A 494 33.70 0.86 -4.12
N MET A 495 33.19 -0.11 -4.88
CA MET A 495 31.84 -0.68 -4.72
C MET A 495 31.59 -1.34 -3.36
N LYS A 496 32.61 -1.53 -2.52
CA LYS A 496 32.44 -2.04 -1.14
C LYS A 496 31.96 -0.96 -0.17
N TYR A 497 32.09 0.32 -0.51
CA TYR A 497 31.67 1.41 0.36
C TYR A 497 30.16 1.71 0.23
N PRO A 498 29.51 2.14 1.32
CA PRO A 498 28.18 2.73 1.29
C PRO A 498 28.04 3.83 0.23
N LEU A 499 26.82 4.05 -0.27
CA LEU A 499 26.55 4.99 -1.35
C LEU A 499 26.97 6.43 -1.01
N ASP A 500 26.73 6.86 0.22
CA ASP A 500 27.17 8.16 0.73
C ASP A 500 28.68 8.31 0.77
N GLU A 501 29.41 7.29 1.22
CA GLU A 501 30.88 7.27 1.16
C GLU A 501 31.41 7.26 -0.27
N ARG A 502 30.77 6.51 -1.19
CA ARG A 502 31.13 6.52 -2.61
C ARG A 502 30.90 7.88 -3.27
N VAL A 503 29.82 8.58 -2.93
CA VAL A 503 29.57 9.95 -3.42
C VAL A 503 30.64 10.92 -2.90
N ASN A 504 31.05 10.80 -1.64
CA ASN A 504 32.15 11.59 -1.09
C ASN A 504 33.47 11.28 -1.80
N GLN A 505 33.80 10.00 -1.99
CA GLN A 505 34.97 9.55 -2.74
C GLN A 505 34.97 10.14 -4.16
N PHE A 506 33.82 10.15 -4.84
CA PHE A 506 33.70 10.68 -6.19
C PHE A 506 34.05 12.17 -6.26
N ILE A 507 33.64 12.94 -5.26
CA ILE A 507 33.95 14.37 -5.13
C ILE A 507 35.41 14.59 -4.73
N GLU A 508 35.94 13.82 -3.78
CA GLU A 508 37.33 13.94 -3.30
C GLU A 508 38.34 13.64 -4.42
N LEU A 509 38.15 12.53 -5.15
CA LEU A 509 38.96 12.18 -6.31
C LEU A 509 38.95 13.30 -7.35
N SER A 510 37.77 13.92 -7.58
CA SER A 510 37.65 15.02 -8.53
C SER A 510 38.47 16.24 -8.16
N GLN A 511 38.53 16.57 -6.88
CA GLN A 511 39.29 17.72 -6.38
C GLN A 511 40.78 17.42 -6.43
N MET A 512 41.18 16.24 -5.96
CA MET A 512 42.59 15.82 -5.97
C MET A 512 43.17 15.83 -7.37
N ARG A 513 42.48 15.19 -8.32
CA ARG A 513 42.92 15.10 -9.72
C ARG A 513 42.99 16.47 -10.39
N LEU A 514 42.08 17.38 -10.01
CA LEU A 514 42.11 18.74 -10.55
C LEU A 514 43.30 19.57 -10.04
N GLU A 515 43.64 19.42 -8.76
CA GLU A 515 44.83 20.08 -8.20
C GLU A 515 46.10 19.52 -8.86
N ARG A 516 46.17 18.21 -9.13
CA ARG A 516 47.25 17.62 -9.93
C ARG A 516 47.32 18.19 -11.34
N ALA A 517 46.17 18.38 -12.00
CA ALA A 517 46.11 18.97 -13.34
C ALA A 517 46.74 20.37 -13.34
N LYS A 518 46.37 21.21 -12.37
CA LYS A 518 46.94 22.56 -12.22
C LYS A 518 48.43 22.57 -11.92
N LEU A 519 48.92 21.59 -11.15
CA LEU A 519 50.36 21.44 -10.84
C LEU A 519 51.17 21.06 -12.09
N LYS A 520 50.62 20.19 -12.96
CA LYS A 520 51.24 19.84 -14.25
C LYS A 520 51.28 21.04 -15.21
N GLY A 521 50.33 21.96 -15.09
CA GLY A 521 50.35 23.24 -15.80
C GLY A 521 48.95 23.82 -16.02
N LYS A 522 48.87 24.94 -16.73
CA LYS A 522 47.59 25.53 -17.14
C LYS A 522 46.96 24.73 -18.28
N GLY A 523 45.63 24.63 -18.30
CA GLY A 523 44.86 24.02 -19.38
C GLY A 523 44.92 22.50 -19.43
N GLN A 524 45.29 21.84 -18.33
CA GLN A 524 45.49 20.39 -18.29
C GLN A 524 44.17 19.65 -18.05
N ILE A 525 44.01 18.52 -18.72
CA ILE A 525 42.89 17.61 -18.54
C ILE A 525 43.46 16.30 -18.02
N LEU A 526 42.99 15.84 -16.87
CA LEU A 526 43.41 14.56 -16.28
C LEU A 526 42.22 13.62 -16.12
N ASP A 527 42.40 12.38 -16.55
CA ASP A 527 41.53 11.21 -16.38
C ASP A 527 42.32 10.08 -15.67
N MET A 528 41.70 8.91 -15.47
CA MET A 528 42.35 7.78 -14.80
C MET A 528 43.71 7.39 -15.43
N ASN A 529 43.81 7.40 -16.77
CA ASN A 529 44.99 6.95 -17.50
C ASN A 529 46.12 7.99 -17.53
N THR A 530 45.78 9.28 -17.46
CA THR A 530 46.76 10.39 -17.46
C THR A 530 47.15 10.85 -16.05
N ASP A 531 46.47 10.32 -15.04
CA ASP A 531 46.71 10.50 -13.60
C ASP A 531 47.71 9.47 -13.01
N GLU A 532 48.36 8.64 -13.86
CA GLU A 532 49.31 7.58 -13.45
C GLU A 532 50.60 8.06 -12.76
N ASP A 533 50.86 9.36 -12.70
CA ASP A 533 51.87 9.90 -11.77
C ASP A 533 51.29 9.89 -10.36
N THR A 534 51.52 8.79 -9.62
CA THR A 534 51.15 8.67 -8.21
C THR A 534 51.75 9.83 -7.43
N TYR A 535 50.94 10.84 -7.12
CA TYR A 535 51.35 11.95 -6.27
C TYR A 535 51.67 11.41 -4.88
N ILE A 536 52.96 11.39 -4.55
CA ILE A 536 53.47 11.05 -3.23
C ILE A 536 53.77 12.38 -2.52
N GLU A 537 53.09 12.67 -1.41
CA GLU A 537 53.35 13.82 -0.55
C GLU A 537 54.79 13.77 0.01
N GLY A 538 55.32 12.58 0.27
CA GLY A 538 56.70 12.35 0.70
C GLY A 538 57.00 10.87 0.96
N ILE A 539 58.27 10.55 1.12
CA ILE A 539 58.78 9.20 1.40
C ILE A 539 59.18 9.11 2.87
N ILE A 540 58.59 8.17 3.60
CA ILE A 540 58.89 7.92 5.01
C ILE A 540 59.57 6.57 5.14
N LEU A 541 60.66 6.50 5.90
CA LEU A 541 61.27 5.23 6.31
C LEU A 541 60.77 4.86 7.70
N LEU A 542 60.10 3.72 7.83
CA LEU A 542 59.70 3.13 9.10
C LEU A 542 60.64 1.99 9.46
N VAL A 543 61.28 2.10 10.63
CA VAL A 543 62.19 1.09 11.19
C VAL A 543 61.56 0.49 12.44
N ASP A 544 61.03 -0.73 12.31
CA ASP A 544 60.33 -1.46 13.38
C ASP A 544 60.41 -2.96 13.09
N GLU A 545 60.39 -3.83 14.10
CA GLU A 545 60.39 -5.29 13.89
C GLU A 545 58.99 -5.91 13.97
N ASP A 546 58.00 -5.15 14.44
CA ASP A 546 56.62 -5.62 14.52
C ASP A 546 55.93 -5.50 13.15
N GLU A 547 55.88 -6.63 12.42
CA GLU A 547 55.18 -6.73 11.12
C GLU A 547 53.71 -6.29 11.19
N THR A 548 53.03 -6.47 12.33
CA THR A 548 51.64 -6.04 12.49
C THR A 548 51.55 -4.52 12.52
N TYR A 549 52.45 -3.88 13.26
CA TYR A 549 52.56 -2.43 13.31
C TYR A 549 52.97 -1.85 11.94
N GLN A 550 53.96 -2.44 11.27
CA GLN A 550 54.36 -2.05 9.92
C GLN A 550 53.17 -2.08 8.94
N ASN A 551 52.43 -3.20 8.89
CA ASN A 551 51.29 -3.37 7.98
C ASN A 551 50.15 -2.39 8.26
N LEU A 552 49.91 -2.05 9.53
CA LEU A 552 48.94 -1.02 9.92
C LEU A 552 49.40 0.36 9.40
N MET A 553 50.67 0.69 9.60
CA MET A 553 51.23 1.98 9.22
C MET A 553 51.27 2.18 7.70
N VAL A 554 51.56 1.13 6.92
CA VAL A 554 51.44 1.17 5.45
C VAL A 554 50.04 1.60 5.03
N LYS A 555 49.00 0.95 5.57
CA LYS A 555 47.61 1.26 5.22
C LYS A 555 47.21 2.69 5.60
N ILE A 556 47.74 3.19 6.72
CA ILE A 556 47.46 4.55 7.20
C ILE A 556 48.13 5.58 6.28
N PHE A 557 49.42 5.42 5.99
CA PHE A 557 50.18 6.39 5.19
C PHE A 557 49.81 6.36 3.71
N ASP A 558 49.45 5.21 3.17
CA ASP A 558 48.94 5.08 1.79
C ASP A 558 47.66 5.91 1.58
N ARG A 559 46.74 5.89 2.56
CA ARG A 559 45.49 6.68 2.54
C ARG A 559 45.71 8.20 2.52
N ILE A 560 46.86 8.67 3.00
CA ILE A 560 47.23 10.09 3.02
C ILE A 560 48.35 10.42 2.02
N HIS A 561 48.58 9.52 1.05
CA HIS A 561 49.50 9.70 -0.07
C HIS A 561 50.98 9.83 0.31
N TYR A 562 51.42 9.23 1.41
CA TYR A 562 52.84 9.06 1.70
C TYR A 562 53.30 7.66 1.33
N LYS A 563 54.49 7.56 0.73
CA LYS A 563 55.11 6.27 0.45
C LYS A 563 55.88 5.83 1.69
N LEU A 564 55.46 4.72 2.28
CA LEU A 564 56.16 4.11 3.41
C LEU A 564 57.15 3.06 2.91
N ILE A 565 58.43 3.24 3.23
CA ILE A 565 59.49 2.24 3.07
C ILE A 565 59.70 1.59 4.42
N ILE A 566 59.78 0.27 4.43
CA ILE A 566 59.92 -0.52 5.65
C ILE A 566 61.36 -1.00 5.77
N ALA A 567 61.87 -0.98 6.99
CA ALA A 567 63.06 -1.71 7.39
C ALA A 567 62.82 -2.39 8.73
N SER A 568 63.29 -3.63 8.86
CA SER A 568 63.16 -4.40 10.10
C SER A 568 64.39 -4.30 10.99
N ASP A 569 65.54 -3.84 10.48
CA ASP A 569 66.71 -3.56 11.30
C ASP A 569 67.54 -2.37 10.78
N ILE A 570 68.59 -2.01 11.54
CA ILE A 570 69.46 -0.86 11.25
C ILE A 570 70.21 -1.02 9.92
N TYR A 571 70.53 -2.26 9.51
CA TYR A 571 71.26 -2.49 8.26
C TYR A 571 70.32 -2.31 7.07
N GLU A 572 69.12 -2.87 7.14
CA GLU A 572 68.08 -2.66 6.13
C GLU A 572 67.71 -1.17 6.05
N ALA A 573 67.55 -0.49 7.19
CA ALA A 573 67.25 0.94 7.22
C ALA A 573 68.32 1.76 6.46
N TYR A 574 69.60 1.41 6.61
CA TYR A 574 70.67 2.09 5.92
C TYR A 574 70.69 1.78 4.41
N GLU A 575 70.44 0.53 4.02
CA GLU A 575 70.29 0.12 2.62
C GLU A 575 69.13 0.85 1.94
N GLN A 576 68.03 1.05 2.65
CA GLN A 576 66.88 1.81 2.16
C GLN A 576 67.18 3.30 1.98
N LEU A 577 67.98 3.90 2.89
CA LEU A 577 68.44 5.29 2.77
C LEU A 577 69.36 5.51 1.57
N GLU A 578 70.17 4.52 1.19
CA GLU A 578 71.02 4.59 -0.01
C GLU A 578 70.21 4.47 -1.32
N ARG A 579 69.07 3.77 -1.27
CA ARG A 579 68.22 3.51 -2.44
C ARG A 579 67.14 4.56 -2.68
N HIS A 580 66.74 5.29 -1.65
CA HIS A 580 65.57 6.16 -1.70
C HIS A 580 65.82 7.52 -1.04
N ASN A 581 65.25 8.57 -1.63
CA ASN A 581 65.27 9.92 -1.04
C ASN A 581 64.21 10.02 0.07
N VAL A 582 64.59 9.64 1.29
CA VAL A 582 63.69 9.63 2.45
C VAL A 582 63.56 11.04 3.05
N ASP A 583 62.31 11.49 3.25
CA ASP A 583 61.97 12.79 3.81
C ASP A 583 61.89 12.81 5.33
N VAL A 584 61.53 11.68 5.95
CA VAL A 584 61.44 11.49 7.43
C VAL A 584 61.73 10.03 7.79
N ILE A 585 62.49 9.82 8.87
CA ILE A 585 62.73 8.50 9.45
C ILE A 585 61.95 8.37 10.75
N ILE A 586 61.23 7.25 10.91
CA ILE A 586 60.53 6.87 12.12
C ILE A 586 61.15 5.56 12.59
N SER A 587 61.75 5.54 13.78
CA SER A 587 62.44 4.35 14.31
C SER A 587 61.92 3.98 15.70
N GLU A 588 61.67 2.69 15.91
CA GLU A 588 61.55 2.14 17.26
C GLU A 588 62.92 2.16 17.97
N ILE A 589 62.92 2.31 19.31
CA ILE A 589 64.14 2.25 20.12
C ILE A 589 64.63 0.81 20.23
N ASN A 590 63.73 -0.10 20.59
CA ASN A 590 64.06 -1.48 20.89
C ASN A 590 63.92 -2.36 19.65
N LEU A 591 65.00 -2.45 18.86
CA LEU A 591 65.13 -3.48 17.81
C LEU A 591 65.95 -4.67 18.37
N SER A 592 65.67 -5.90 17.95
CA SER A 592 66.19 -7.18 18.46
C SER A 592 67.71 -7.29 18.42
N LYS A 593 68.39 -6.62 17.49
CA LYS A 593 69.85 -6.72 17.29
C LYS A 593 70.64 -5.52 17.79
N LEU A 594 70.10 -4.31 17.65
CA LEU A 594 70.79 -3.03 17.89
C LEU A 594 69.79 -1.94 18.27
N ASP A 595 70.21 -0.96 19.06
CA ASP A 595 69.36 0.11 19.59
C ASP A 595 69.10 1.18 18.50
N GLY A 596 67.85 1.64 18.33
CA GLY A 596 67.47 2.71 17.39
C GLY A 596 68.28 4.00 17.55
N PHE A 597 68.84 4.25 18.74
CA PHE A 597 69.81 5.33 18.96
C PHE A 597 71.12 5.15 18.17
N GLN A 598 71.57 3.92 17.93
CA GLN A 598 72.76 3.62 17.13
C GLN A 598 72.53 3.92 15.64
N LEU A 599 71.31 3.69 15.14
CA LEU A 599 70.93 4.11 13.78
C LEU A 599 71.05 5.63 13.64
N LYS A 600 70.55 6.39 14.62
CA LYS A 600 70.68 7.86 14.62
C LYS A 600 72.14 8.32 14.71
N GLN A 601 72.98 7.68 15.52
CA GLN A 601 74.43 7.96 15.55
C GLN A 601 75.08 7.78 14.18
N LYS A 602 74.81 6.65 13.51
CA LYS A 602 75.33 6.36 12.17
C LYS A 602 74.81 7.34 11.10
N ILE A 603 73.56 7.81 11.24
CA ILE A 603 72.98 8.83 10.36
C ILE A 603 73.67 10.19 10.58
N ASN A 604 73.94 10.57 11.83
CA ASN A 604 74.63 11.82 12.15
C ASN A 604 76.07 11.86 11.63
N GLU A 605 76.74 10.71 11.54
CA GLU A 605 78.07 10.57 10.92
C GLU A 605 78.04 10.71 9.38
N SER A 606 76.87 10.53 8.74
CA SER A 606 76.72 10.65 7.29
C SER A 606 76.50 12.11 6.85
N LEU A 607 77.36 12.60 5.95
CA LEU A 607 77.20 13.93 5.35
C LEU A 607 75.91 14.06 4.51
N THR A 608 75.41 12.94 4.00
CA THR A 608 74.21 12.88 3.14
C THR A 608 72.93 12.79 3.96
N PHE A 609 72.91 11.99 5.03
CA PHE A 609 71.66 11.64 5.73
C PHE A 609 71.44 12.40 7.05
N LYS A 610 72.46 13.06 7.61
CA LYS A 610 72.37 13.77 8.90
C LYS A 610 71.22 14.79 9.01
N ASN A 611 70.79 15.32 7.87
CA ASN A 611 69.74 16.32 7.80
C ASN A 611 68.34 15.72 7.58
N ILE A 612 68.17 14.41 7.60
CA ILE A 612 66.82 13.80 7.52
C ILE A 612 66.20 13.86 8.91
N PRO A 613 64.97 14.42 9.08
CA PRO A 613 64.28 14.42 10.35
C PRO A 613 64.12 13.00 10.90
N PHE A 614 64.36 12.84 12.20
CA PHE A 614 64.35 11.56 12.89
C PHE A 614 63.35 11.58 14.04
N ILE A 615 62.35 10.70 13.98
CA ILE A 615 61.31 10.53 14.98
C ILE A 615 61.55 9.19 15.67
N ILE A 616 61.60 9.21 17.00
CA ILE A 616 61.60 8.00 17.80
C ILE A 616 60.19 7.65 18.24
N VAL A 617 59.85 6.37 18.12
CA VAL A 617 58.64 5.77 18.67
C VAL A 617 59.05 4.73 19.72
N SER A 618 58.39 4.68 20.88
CA SER A 618 58.68 3.63 21.85
C SER A 618 57.58 3.35 22.86
N HIS A 619 57.50 2.11 23.34
CA HIS A 619 56.65 1.75 24.49
C HIS A 619 57.13 2.38 25.81
N LEU A 620 58.42 2.70 25.93
CA LEU A 620 59.02 3.23 27.15
C LEU A 620 59.56 4.66 26.93
N LYS A 621 58.81 5.66 27.38
CA LYS A 621 59.20 7.07 27.36
C LYS A 621 59.48 7.58 28.78
N ASN A 622 60.73 7.48 29.23
CA ASN A 622 61.20 7.98 30.53
C ASN A 622 62.20 9.13 30.37
N LEU A 623 62.61 9.75 31.49
CA LEU A 623 63.53 10.90 31.49
C LEU A 623 64.88 10.56 30.83
N ASP A 624 65.42 9.37 31.05
CA ASP A 624 66.72 8.97 30.50
C ASP A 624 66.68 8.84 28.97
N VAL A 625 65.61 8.25 28.43
CA VAL A 625 65.37 8.14 27.00
C VAL A 625 65.20 9.52 26.36
N VAL A 626 64.46 10.43 27.02
CA VAL A 626 64.29 11.81 26.53
C VAL A 626 65.61 12.58 26.52
N ASN A 627 66.42 12.45 27.59
CA ASN A 627 67.74 13.05 27.66
C ASN A 627 68.65 12.54 26.54
N ARG A 628 68.61 11.23 26.25
CA ARG A 628 69.38 10.62 25.17
C ARG A 628 68.91 11.08 23.79
N CYS A 629 67.61 11.27 23.59
CA CYS A 629 67.06 11.86 22.36
C CYS A 629 67.60 13.28 22.12
N ASN A 630 67.61 14.10 23.16
CA ASN A 630 68.12 15.47 23.09
C ASN A 630 69.61 15.52 22.76
N LEU A 631 70.42 14.62 23.33
CA LEU A 631 71.87 14.54 23.05
C LEU A 631 72.20 14.14 21.61
N LEU A 632 71.27 13.49 20.91
CA LEU A 632 71.47 12.99 19.54
C LEU A 632 70.73 13.83 18.49
N ASP A 633 70.17 14.99 18.87
CA ASP A 633 69.38 15.87 18.00
C ASP A 633 68.24 15.12 17.29
N ILE A 634 67.43 14.39 18.06
CA ILE A 634 66.21 13.73 17.58
C ILE A 634 65.06 14.72 17.59
N ASP A 635 64.35 14.85 16.46
CA ASP A 635 63.32 15.89 16.25
C ASP A 635 62.06 15.68 17.10
N LEU A 636 61.69 14.42 17.36
CA LEU A 636 60.48 14.09 18.12
C LEU A 636 60.57 12.69 18.75
N ILE A 637 60.00 12.54 19.94
CA ILE A 637 59.78 11.24 20.58
C ILE A 637 58.30 11.05 20.96
N LEU A 638 57.67 9.98 20.47
CA LEU A 638 56.30 9.58 20.76
C LEU A 638 56.24 8.25 21.52
N GLN A 639 55.27 8.14 22.42
CA GLN A 639 55.05 6.91 23.19
C GLN A 639 54.01 6.03 22.48
N LYS A 640 54.29 4.74 22.31
CA LYS A 640 53.33 3.74 21.81
C LYS A 640 52.31 3.37 22.92
N PRO A 641 51.02 3.19 22.60
CA PRO A 641 50.42 3.22 21.26
C PRO A 641 50.25 4.64 20.71
N ILE A 642 50.61 4.83 19.44
CA ILE A 642 50.58 6.14 18.77
C ILE A 642 49.23 6.35 18.11
N ILE A 643 48.66 7.55 18.31
CA ILE A 643 47.49 8.00 17.57
C ILE A 643 47.95 8.40 16.17
N PRO A 644 47.47 7.76 15.09
CA PRO A 644 47.96 8.01 13.73
C PRO A 644 47.89 9.49 13.30
N ASP A 645 46.78 10.16 13.59
CA ASP A 645 46.58 11.57 13.22
C ASP A 645 47.57 12.52 13.90
N GLU A 646 47.98 12.21 15.13
CA GLU A 646 48.99 12.97 15.88
C GLU A 646 50.35 12.89 15.17
N LEU A 647 50.78 11.67 14.84
CA LEU A 647 52.02 11.41 14.12
C LEU A 647 52.04 12.10 12.74
N ILE A 648 50.94 11.98 11.98
CA ILE A 648 50.78 12.63 10.68
C ILE A 648 50.91 14.16 10.80
N GLY A 649 50.23 14.75 11.78
CA GLY A 649 50.30 16.19 12.03
C GLY A 649 51.72 16.68 12.36
N HIS A 650 52.49 15.89 13.11
CA HIS A 650 53.90 16.17 13.39
C HIS A 650 54.78 16.06 12.15
N ILE A 651 54.63 15.00 11.36
CA ILE A 651 55.39 14.78 10.11
C ILE A 651 55.20 15.96 9.15
N LYS A 652 53.95 16.39 8.91
CA LYS A 652 53.66 17.54 8.03
C LYS A 652 54.36 18.81 8.50
N ARG A 653 54.30 19.12 9.81
CA ARG A 653 54.96 20.30 10.39
C ARG A 653 56.48 20.26 10.30
N ILE A 654 57.09 19.09 10.53
CA ILE A 654 58.54 18.89 10.48
C ILE A 654 59.06 19.07 9.05
N ARG A 655 58.34 18.52 8.06
CA ARG A 655 58.66 18.70 6.63
C ARG A 655 58.54 20.17 6.20
N ASP A 656 57.44 20.83 6.55
CA ASP A 656 57.17 22.21 6.12
C ASP A 656 58.16 23.24 6.69
N LYS A 657 58.74 22.97 7.87
CA LYS A 657 59.79 23.82 8.46
C LYS A 657 61.10 23.81 7.67
N LYS A 658 61.41 22.75 6.92
CA LYS A 658 62.64 22.64 6.12
C LYS A 658 62.53 23.26 4.73
N VAL A 659 61.32 23.39 4.16
CA VAL A 659 61.11 24.03 2.84
C VAL A 659 61.28 25.57 2.92
N LYS A 660 61.32 26.14 4.13
CA LYS A 660 61.44 27.59 4.38
C LYS A 660 62.83 28.07 4.83
N ILE A 661 63.83 27.19 4.86
CA ILE A 661 65.24 27.51 5.14
C ILE A 661 66.02 27.29 3.86
#